data_AF-A0A6A4Z0M7-F1
#
_entry.id   AF-A0A6A4Z0M7-F1
#
_cell.length_a   1.000
_cell.length_b   1.000
_cell.length_c   1.000
_cell.angle_alpha   90.00
_cell.angle_beta   90.00
_cell.angle_gamma   90.00
#
_symmetry.space_group_name_H-M   'P 1'
#
loop_
_entity.id
_entity.type
_entity.pdbx_description
1 polymer ?
#
loop_
_entity_poly.entity_id
_entity_poly.type
_entity_poly.pdbx_seq_one_letter_code
_entity_poly.pdbx_strand_id
1 'polypeptide(L)'
;MYSFHNFLCSVTDYVEFNVRISDLEGLLQKFINDSFENITSIEHSLNLLRKFQTILQRENLKSDLDSKFNVIFQNYGLELEHVLQQYERHKHNPPYPRNLPPVAGNITWSRHLLKRIEEPMKKFESNQNVLASKDAKRIIRMYNKVARTLVAFEYIWYQAWVQYIDTAKAGLQATLIIRHPEDNVLYVNFDPEILQLLREAKCLDRMGIEIPESAKIVLLQEEKFKNYYNELQFALSEYDRIVTKVIPVTAMLLRPHFNDMEFKLRPGMITLTWTSMNIEAYRNHIHTGLQRLEELVTNINDIIENRVEKNLRIVSKTMLVDLPIDQSFSLDEFVTMQSNNIRRAGALLQGKNIEIENAVEDLLKIITQYPLDSHIESVSAEEAMKLKKHYNHFMYQALLHCTKNSLNSIKKRVASRAGANSVMLERPFFEVDVQLSIPRVQLNPSLDEIQLAINRAAQTVLAAAKELFDWGQNDVAKEERTTFFERITKDIEIVRVVLLLTGSVQGLRNTVTEYLESFKQHEWLWMENKDMSYENFLKKNPELQDFERKLKSFVIIDEDITALPAVHNIGALSLNTRNIKLQLKHENAQWKLKYSDNLHNQARKKMESLTEYFRSTMGKLNRKVVDLDSLRFVMNLLKEVRARESGINMEINPVL
;
A
#
# COMPACT_ATOMS: atom_id res chain seq x y z
N MET A 1 -70.49 73.24 74.93
CA MET A 1 -69.27 72.50 75.34
C MET A 1 -68.77 71.49 74.31
N TYR A 2 -69.63 70.76 73.59
CA TYR A 2 -69.19 69.75 72.60
C TYR A 2 -68.37 70.27 71.41
N SER A 3 -68.65 71.48 70.88
CA SER A 3 -67.91 72.02 69.72
C SER A 3 -66.49 72.53 70.05
N PHE A 4 -66.23 72.98 71.28
CA PHE A 4 -64.92 73.49 71.69
C PHE A 4 -63.92 72.36 71.97
N HIS A 5 -64.40 71.23 72.51
CA HIS A 5 -63.57 70.04 72.72
C HIS A 5 -63.15 69.38 71.40
N ASN A 6 -64.06 69.33 70.41
CA ASN A 6 -63.72 68.84 69.06
C ASN A 6 -62.72 69.76 68.33
N PHE A 7 -62.77 71.08 68.56
CA PHE A 7 -61.84 72.01 67.93
C PHE A 7 -60.43 71.91 68.54
N LEU A 8 -60.32 71.79 69.88
CA LEU A 8 -59.04 71.54 70.55
C LEU A 8 -58.45 70.17 70.19
N CYS A 9 -59.27 69.12 70.11
CA CYS A 9 -58.84 67.80 69.65
C CYS A 9 -58.32 67.84 68.21
N SER A 10 -59.03 68.56 67.32
CA SER A 10 -58.60 68.77 65.93
C SER A 10 -57.26 69.52 65.81
N VAL A 11 -56.98 70.47 66.69
CA VAL A 11 -55.71 71.21 66.67
C VAL A 11 -54.57 70.37 67.22
N THR A 12 -54.78 69.60 68.29
CA THR A 12 -53.78 68.65 68.79
C THR A 12 -53.50 67.54 67.77
N ASP A 13 -54.52 67.01 67.10
CA ASP A 13 -54.38 66.01 66.05
C ASP A 13 -53.63 66.57 64.83
N TYR A 14 -53.84 67.85 64.48
CA TYR A 14 -53.12 68.52 63.40
C TYR A 14 -51.63 68.73 63.72
N VAL A 15 -51.31 69.09 64.96
CA VAL A 15 -49.91 69.23 65.39
C VAL A 15 -49.23 67.86 65.42
N GLU A 16 -49.88 66.82 65.95
CA GLU A 16 -49.33 65.46 65.94
C GLU A 16 -49.16 64.93 64.51
N PHE A 17 -50.10 65.22 63.61
CA PHE A 17 -49.97 64.89 62.19
C PHE A 17 -48.77 65.58 61.53
N ASN A 18 -48.55 66.88 61.79
CA ASN A 18 -47.39 67.59 61.25
C ASN A 18 -46.06 67.06 61.78
N VAL A 19 -45.99 66.63 63.05
CA VAL A 19 -44.81 65.96 63.60
C VAL A 19 -44.57 64.64 62.86
N ARG A 20 -45.60 63.80 62.65
CA ARG A 20 -45.46 62.54 61.90
C ARG A 20 -45.08 62.75 60.44
N ILE A 21 -45.56 63.82 59.80
CA ILE A 21 -45.16 64.19 58.44
C ILE A 21 -43.70 64.64 58.40
N SER A 22 -43.24 65.41 59.39
CA SER A 22 -41.83 65.79 59.51
C SER A 22 -40.91 64.58 59.74
N ASP A 23 -41.34 63.62 60.56
CA ASP A 23 -40.60 62.37 60.79
C ASP A 23 -40.51 61.53 59.50
N LEU A 24 -41.62 61.44 58.74
CA LEU A 24 -41.64 60.75 57.45
C LEU A 24 -40.75 61.44 56.40
N GLU A 25 -40.70 62.78 56.39
CA GLU A 25 -39.76 63.54 55.57
C GLU A 25 -38.31 63.25 55.96
N GLY A 26 -38.00 63.17 57.26
CA GLY A 26 -36.67 62.79 57.75
C GLY A 26 -36.26 61.38 57.32
N LEU A 27 -37.20 60.42 57.35
CA LEU A 27 -36.98 59.05 56.85
C LEU A 27 -36.76 59.01 55.33
N LEU A 28 -37.53 59.80 54.56
CA LEU A 28 -37.34 59.93 53.11
C LEU A 28 -36.00 60.56 52.76
N GLN A 29 -35.58 61.60 53.48
CA GLN A 29 -34.28 62.23 53.28
C GLN A 29 -33.15 61.24 53.58
N LYS A 30 -33.26 60.45 54.65
CA LYS A 30 -32.30 59.39 54.96
C LYS A 30 -32.26 58.34 53.84
N PHE A 31 -33.41 57.90 53.34
CA PHE A 31 -33.48 56.94 52.23
C PHE A 31 -32.86 57.47 50.93
N ILE A 32 -33.07 58.75 50.61
CA ILE A 32 -32.43 59.42 49.46
C ILE A 32 -30.91 59.46 49.67
N ASN A 33 -30.44 59.86 50.85
CA ASN A 33 -29.03 59.88 51.19
C ASN A 33 -28.37 58.51 51.01
N ASP A 34 -28.94 57.47 51.62
CA ASP A 34 -28.44 56.09 51.55
C ASP A 34 -28.40 55.56 50.10
N SER A 35 -29.40 55.95 49.27
CA SER A 35 -29.47 55.54 47.86
C SER A 35 -28.37 56.16 46.99
N PHE A 36 -27.88 57.35 47.34
CA PHE A 36 -26.83 58.06 46.59
C PHE A 36 -25.42 57.91 47.20
N GLU A 37 -25.26 57.19 48.32
CA GLU A 37 -23.94 56.83 48.86
C GLU A 37 -23.26 55.71 48.05
N ASN A 38 -24.03 54.75 47.52
CA ASN A 38 -23.54 53.60 46.76
C ASN A 38 -23.83 53.70 45.25
N ILE A 39 -23.34 54.77 44.61
CA ILE A 39 -23.51 54.99 43.17
C ILE A 39 -22.50 54.13 42.38
N THR A 40 -23.00 53.16 41.60
CA THR A 40 -22.18 52.34 40.69
C THR A 40 -22.13 52.87 39.26
N SER A 41 -23.15 53.63 38.82
CA SER A 41 -23.23 54.20 37.48
C SER A 41 -23.89 55.58 37.49
N ILE A 42 -23.29 56.52 36.76
CA ILE A 42 -23.79 57.89 36.61
C ILE A 42 -25.13 57.90 35.89
N GLU A 43 -25.31 57.07 34.86
CA GLU A 43 -26.57 57.00 34.12
C GLU A 43 -27.71 56.47 34.99
N HIS A 44 -27.46 55.42 35.78
CA HIS A 44 -28.44 54.88 36.71
C HIS A 44 -28.84 55.94 37.75
N SER A 45 -27.85 56.65 38.28
CA SER A 45 -28.06 57.67 39.32
C SER A 45 -28.81 58.89 38.80
N LEU A 46 -28.53 59.32 37.56
CA LEU A 46 -29.28 60.40 36.90
C LEU A 46 -30.73 60.00 36.61
N ASN A 47 -30.98 58.75 36.20
CA ASN A 47 -32.34 58.25 36.01
C ASN A 47 -33.10 58.12 37.33
N LEU A 48 -32.45 57.64 38.39
CA LEU A 48 -33.02 57.55 39.73
C LEU A 48 -33.38 58.95 40.28
N LEU A 49 -32.47 59.90 40.11
CA LEU A 49 -32.70 61.29 40.52
C LEU A 49 -33.89 61.91 39.77
N ARG A 50 -34.02 61.69 38.45
CA ARG A 50 -35.20 62.13 37.68
C ARG A 50 -36.50 61.54 38.20
N LYS A 51 -36.51 60.26 38.60
CA LYS A 51 -37.69 59.62 39.22
C LYS A 51 -38.04 60.29 40.54
N PHE A 52 -37.06 60.56 41.40
CA PHE A 52 -37.31 61.27 42.67
C PHE A 52 -37.77 62.72 42.47
N GLN A 53 -37.23 63.45 41.49
CA GLN A 53 -37.72 64.79 41.12
C GLN A 53 -39.17 64.80 40.62
N THR A 54 -39.63 63.71 40.00
CA THR A 54 -41.03 63.60 39.54
C THR A 54 -41.98 63.31 40.70
N ILE A 55 -41.53 62.56 41.71
CA ILE A 55 -42.34 62.12 42.85
C ILE A 55 -42.39 63.18 43.96
N LEU A 56 -41.31 63.96 44.13
CA LEU A 56 -41.13 64.89 45.25
C LEU A 56 -41.26 66.34 44.78
N GLN A 57 -42.37 67.01 45.13
CA GLN A 57 -42.60 68.44 44.80
C GLN A 57 -42.46 69.41 45.99
N ARG A 58 -42.10 68.91 47.18
CA ARG A 58 -41.93 69.75 48.39
C ARG A 58 -40.57 70.46 48.39
N GLU A 59 -40.55 71.72 48.83
CA GLU A 59 -39.36 72.61 48.72
C GLU A 59 -38.13 72.11 49.50
N ASN A 60 -38.32 71.56 50.70
CA ASN A 60 -37.22 71.04 51.54
C ASN A 60 -36.50 69.83 50.91
N LEU A 61 -37.23 68.98 50.20
CA LEU A 61 -36.67 67.81 49.52
C LEU A 61 -36.03 68.18 48.18
N LYS A 62 -36.45 69.30 47.57
CA LYS A 62 -35.87 69.81 46.33
C LYS A 62 -34.44 70.32 46.51
N SER A 63 -34.17 71.03 47.62
CA SER A 63 -32.81 71.49 47.95
C SER A 63 -31.87 70.32 48.26
N ASP A 64 -32.37 69.26 48.91
CA ASP A 64 -31.62 68.03 49.17
C ASP A 64 -31.29 67.29 47.85
N LEU A 65 -32.23 67.18 46.92
CA LEU A 65 -32.00 66.61 45.58
C LEU A 65 -30.98 67.40 44.75
N ASP A 66 -31.00 68.74 44.82
CA ASP A 66 -30.00 69.59 44.16
C ASP A 66 -28.59 69.37 44.75
N SER A 67 -28.49 69.12 46.06
CA SER A 67 -27.22 68.76 46.71
C SER A 67 -26.68 67.41 46.18
N LYS A 68 -27.55 66.42 45.98
CA LYS A 68 -27.16 65.10 45.41
C LYS A 68 -26.79 65.17 43.95
N PHE A 69 -27.41 66.06 43.19
CA PHE A 69 -27.02 66.30 41.81
C PHE A 69 -25.57 66.82 41.71
N ASN A 70 -25.13 67.66 42.65
CA ASN A 70 -23.72 68.09 42.72
C ASN A 70 -22.76 66.92 43.04
N VAL A 71 -23.16 65.98 43.89
CA VAL A 71 -22.37 64.77 44.20
C VAL A 71 -22.21 63.89 42.94
N ILE A 72 -23.30 63.67 42.19
CA ILE A 72 -23.26 62.93 40.92
C ILE A 72 -22.34 63.65 39.92
N PHE A 73 -22.36 64.97 39.88
CA PHE A 73 -21.50 65.77 39.01
C PHE A 73 -20.02 65.69 39.40
N GLN A 74 -19.71 65.63 40.70
CA GLN A 74 -18.34 65.37 41.17
C GLN A 74 -17.86 63.97 40.78
N ASN A 75 -18.72 62.95 40.89
CA ASN A 75 -18.41 61.59 40.41
C ASN A 75 -18.18 61.54 38.89
N TYR A 76 -18.91 62.36 38.11
CA TYR A 76 -18.64 62.55 36.69
C TYR A 76 -17.27 63.18 36.43
N GLY A 77 -16.84 64.12 37.27
CA GLY A 77 -15.48 64.64 37.24
C GLY A 77 -14.41 63.55 37.42
N LEU A 78 -14.63 62.61 38.34
CA LEU A 78 -13.74 61.46 38.56
C LEU A 78 -13.77 60.47 37.38
N GLU A 79 -14.94 60.21 36.78
CA GLU A 79 -15.02 59.37 35.58
C GLU A 79 -14.30 60.01 34.38
N LEU A 80 -14.39 61.33 34.24
CA LEU A 80 -13.68 62.07 33.21
C LEU A 80 -12.15 61.99 33.39
N GLU A 81 -11.66 62.07 34.62
CA GLU A 81 -10.25 61.84 34.94
C GLU A 81 -9.83 60.41 34.62
N HIS A 82 -10.69 59.42 34.91
CA HIS A 82 -10.42 58.04 34.55
C HIS A 82 -10.36 57.83 33.03
N VAL A 83 -11.28 58.43 32.26
CA VAL A 83 -11.25 58.38 30.78
C VAL A 83 -9.98 59.05 30.23
N LEU A 84 -9.54 60.17 30.83
CA LEU A 84 -8.28 60.81 30.46
C LEU A 84 -7.08 59.91 30.75
N GLN A 85 -7.03 59.25 31.91
CA GLN A 85 -5.98 58.27 32.23
C GLN A 85 -6.00 57.08 31.26
N GLN A 86 -7.19 56.59 30.89
CA GLN A 86 -7.33 55.54 29.86
C GLN A 86 -6.78 56.00 28.51
N TYR A 87 -7.08 57.25 28.12
CA TYR A 87 -6.54 57.83 26.90
C TYR A 87 -5.01 57.93 26.94
N GLU A 88 -4.43 58.50 28.00
CA GLU A 88 -2.97 58.67 28.12
C GLU A 88 -2.23 57.33 28.15
N ARG A 89 -2.78 56.32 28.85
CA ARG A 89 -2.19 54.98 28.95
C ARG A 89 -2.21 54.22 27.61
N HIS A 90 -3.28 54.38 26.83
CA HIS A 90 -3.51 53.58 25.62
C HIS A 90 -3.33 54.37 24.31
N LYS A 91 -2.89 55.63 24.36
CA LYS A 91 -2.73 56.51 23.19
C LYS A 91 -1.89 55.89 22.06
N HIS A 92 -0.86 55.12 22.40
CA HIS A 92 0.05 54.51 21.41
C HIS A 92 -0.46 53.17 20.86
N ASN A 93 -1.28 52.45 21.62
CA ASN A 93 -1.85 51.15 21.24
C ASN A 93 -3.25 51.01 21.87
N PRO A 94 -4.27 51.62 21.24
CA PRO A 94 -5.61 51.58 21.79
C PRO A 94 -6.22 50.18 21.62
N PRO A 95 -6.93 49.67 22.63
CA PRO A 95 -7.65 48.41 22.51
C PRO A 95 -8.91 48.63 21.65
N TYR A 96 -8.90 48.13 20.42
CA TYR A 96 -10.07 48.11 19.54
C TYR A 96 -10.47 46.67 19.14
N PRO A 97 -11.71 46.45 18.69
CA PRO A 97 -12.20 45.12 18.31
C PRO A 97 -11.36 44.42 17.23
N ARG A 98 -11.32 43.08 17.29
CA ARG A 98 -10.67 42.24 16.25
C ARG A 98 -11.29 42.50 14.87
N ASN A 99 -10.50 42.36 13.81
CA ASN A 99 -10.88 42.58 12.40
C ASN A 99 -11.15 44.05 11.98
N LEU A 100 -10.77 45.02 12.82
CA LEU A 100 -10.66 46.42 12.42
C LEU A 100 -9.22 46.73 11.98
N PRO A 101 -9.02 47.43 10.85
CA PRO A 101 -7.72 47.95 10.48
C PRO A 101 -7.19 48.95 11.52
N PRO A 102 -5.87 49.19 11.57
CA PRO A 102 -5.26 50.01 12.61
C PRO A 102 -5.76 51.45 12.62
N VAL A 103 -5.84 52.12 11.45
CA VAL A 103 -6.32 53.52 11.39
C VAL A 103 -7.79 53.62 11.84
N ALA A 104 -8.65 52.78 11.25
CA ALA A 104 -10.08 52.78 11.57
C ALA A 104 -10.36 52.36 13.02
N GLY A 105 -9.57 51.42 13.57
CA GLY A 105 -9.65 50.98 14.95
C GLY A 105 -9.29 52.09 15.94
N ASN A 106 -8.21 52.83 15.68
CA ASN A 106 -7.76 53.96 16.50
C ASN A 106 -8.83 55.08 16.52
N ILE A 107 -9.41 55.40 15.36
CA ILE A 107 -10.49 56.39 15.24
C ILE A 107 -11.75 55.92 15.98
N THR A 108 -12.13 54.65 15.83
CA THR A 108 -13.31 54.07 16.52
C THR A 108 -13.16 54.14 18.03
N TRP A 109 -11.97 53.81 18.55
CA TRP A 109 -11.68 53.90 19.98
C TRP A 109 -11.77 55.34 20.48
N SER A 110 -11.20 56.31 19.75
CA SER A 110 -11.31 57.73 20.08
C SER A 110 -12.77 58.20 20.12
N ARG A 111 -13.57 57.85 19.10
CA ARG A 111 -15.01 58.17 19.03
C ARG A 111 -15.81 57.50 20.14
N HIS A 112 -15.45 56.29 20.55
CA HIS A 112 -16.08 55.60 21.67
C HIS A 112 -15.84 56.35 22.99
N LEU A 113 -14.60 56.75 23.26
CA LEU A 113 -14.28 57.56 24.44
C LEU A 113 -14.98 58.93 24.40
N LEU A 114 -15.03 59.56 23.23
CA LEU A 114 -15.73 60.83 23.04
C LEU A 114 -17.24 60.69 23.33
N LYS A 115 -17.89 59.66 22.77
CA LYS A 115 -19.30 59.38 23.02
C LYS A 115 -19.59 59.10 24.49
N ARG A 116 -18.71 58.36 25.18
CA ARG A 116 -18.84 58.03 26.61
C ARG A 116 -18.80 59.27 27.50
N ILE A 117 -17.99 60.29 27.17
CA ILE A 117 -17.97 61.55 27.94
C ILE A 117 -19.10 62.50 27.52
N GLU A 118 -19.53 62.45 26.25
CA GLU A 118 -20.53 63.36 25.70
C GLU A 118 -21.97 62.99 26.16
N GLU A 119 -22.30 61.71 26.28
CA GLU A 119 -23.65 61.25 26.68
C GLU A 119 -24.08 61.74 28.08
N PRO A 120 -23.26 61.60 29.14
CA PRO A 120 -23.58 62.19 30.45
C PRO A 120 -23.60 63.72 30.40
N MET A 121 -22.66 64.34 29.67
CA MET A 121 -22.56 65.79 29.56
C MET A 121 -23.83 66.43 28.99
N LYS A 122 -24.42 65.85 27.93
CA LYS A 122 -25.71 66.30 27.36
C LYS A 122 -26.86 66.23 28.36
N LYS A 123 -26.88 65.19 29.20
CA LYS A 123 -27.91 65.05 30.27
C LYS A 123 -27.73 66.10 31.37
N PHE A 124 -26.50 66.51 31.66
CA PHE A 124 -26.20 67.61 32.59
C PHE A 124 -26.50 68.99 32.00
N GLU A 125 -26.31 69.18 30.69
CA GLU A 125 -26.65 70.42 29.97
C GLU A 125 -28.12 70.81 30.12
N SER A 126 -29.02 69.81 30.18
CA SER A 126 -30.46 70.03 30.38
C SER A 126 -30.82 70.64 31.75
N ASN A 127 -29.94 70.56 32.76
CA ASN A 127 -30.20 70.99 34.14
C ASN A 127 -29.27 72.16 34.54
N GLN A 128 -29.72 73.39 34.25
CA GLN A 128 -28.92 74.61 34.35
C GLN A 128 -28.44 74.99 35.78
N ASN A 129 -29.15 74.52 36.82
CA ASN A 129 -28.84 74.84 38.22
C ASN A 129 -27.46 74.35 38.69
N VAL A 130 -26.93 73.28 38.07
CA VAL A 130 -25.68 72.64 38.51
C VAL A 130 -24.47 73.19 37.78
N LEU A 131 -24.66 73.66 36.55
CA LEU A 131 -23.62 74.28 35.72
C LEU A 131 -23.14 75.63 36.29
N ALA A 132 -23.94 76.28 37.14
CA ALA A 132 -23.62 77.56 37.76
C ALA A 132 -22.64 77.45 38.97
N SER A 133 -22.44 76.24 39.50
CA SER A 133 -21.56 76.02 40.66
C SER A 133 -20.08 76.26 40.33
N LYS A 134 -19.29 76.73 41.32
CA LYS A 134 -17.85 77.00 41.14
C LYS A 134 -17.06 75.74 40.77
N ASP A 135 -17.45 74.58 41.33
CA ASP A 135 -16.83 73.29 41.03
C ASP A 135 -17.18 72.80 39.63
N ALA A 136 -18.35 73.19 39.10
CA ALA A 136 -18.79 72.79 37.78
C ALA A 136 -17.90 73.35 36.67
N LYS A 137 -17.45 74.60 36.83
CA LYS A 137 -16.54 75.26 35.87
C LYS A 137 -15.19 74.55 35.71
N ARG A 138 -14.70 73.84 36.73
CA ARG A 138 -13.45 73.06 36.64
C ARG A 138 -13.66 71.82 35.76
N ILE A 139 -14.73 71.08 36.01
CA ILE A 139 -15.07 69.84 35.29
C ILE A 139 -15.42 70.15 33.82
N ILE A 140 -16.14 71.23 33.54
CA ILE A 140 -16.44 71.67 32.17
C ILE A 140 -15.16 72.02 31.39
N ARG A 141 -14.20 72.70 32.03
CA ARG A 141 -12.89 72.99 31.41
C ARG A 141 -12.11 71.70 31.12
N MET A 142 -12.15 70.73 32.04
CA MET A 142 -11.56 69.42 31.82
C MET A 142 -12.23 68.70 30.65
N TYR A 143 -13.55 68.70 30.58
CA TYR A 143 -14.32 68.06 29.51
C TYR A 143 -13.94 68.66 28.14
N ASN A 144 -13.95 69.99 28.02
CA ASN A 144 -13.56 70.68 26.79
C ASN A 144 -12.12 70.40 26.38
N LYS A 145 -11.21 70.23 27.34
CA LYS A 145 -9.82 69.83 27.08
C LYS A 145 -9.77 68.40 26.52
N VAL A 146 -10.41 67.44 27.19
CA VAL A 146 -10.41 66.03 26.79
C VAL A 146 -11.09 65.84 25.43
N ALA A 147 -12.26 66.45 25.22
CA ALA A 147 -12.97 66.42 23.95
C ALA A 147 -12.10 66.97 22.79
N ARG A 148 -11.43 68.11 23.00
CA ARG A 148 -10.51 68.68 22.00
C ARG A 148 -9.33 67.75 21.71
N THR A 149 -8.76 67.12 22.73
CA THR A 149 -7.65 66.16 22.56
C THR A 149 -8.07 64.91 21.78
N LEU A 150 -9.28 64.37 22.02
CA LEU A 150 -9.81 63.20 21.30
C LEU A 150 -10.11 63.52 19.82
N VAL A 151 -10.67 64.69 19.53
CA VAL A 151 -10.89 65.16 18.15
C VAL A 151 -9.57 65.41 17.43
N ALA A 152 -8.59 66.01 18.11
CA ALA A 152 -7.25 66.19 17.54
C ALA A 152 -6.56 64.85 17.24
N PHE A 153 -6.75 63.84 18.10
CA PHE A 153 -6.25 62.49 17.86
C PHE A 153 -6.89 61.85 16.61
N GLU A 154 -8.21 61.96 16.46
CA GLU A 154 -8.92 61.50 15.25
C GLU A 154 -8.35 62.17 13.99
N TYR A 155 -8.15 63.49 14.03
CA TYR A 155 -7.61 64.24 12.89
C TYR A 155 -6.18 63.84 12.51
N ILE A 156 -5.29 63.61 13.49
CA ILE A 156 -3.90 63.19 13.23
C ILE A 156 -3.87 61.82 12.53
N TRP A 157 -4.68 60.87 13.00
CA TRP A 157 -4.76 59.54 12.37
C TRP A 157 -5.35 59.60 10.97
N TYR A 158 -6.37 60.43 10.74
CA TYR A 158 -6.90 60.67 9.41
C TYR A 158 -5.84 61.29 8.48
N GLN A 159 -5.13 62.33 8.92
CA GLN A 159 -4.10 62.97 8.11
C GLN A 159 -2.94 62.02 7.78
N ALA A 160 -2.50 61.22 8.75
CA ALA A 160 -1.48 60.19 8.54
C ALA A 160 -1.95 59.15 7.51
N TRP A 161 -3.21 58.73 7.59
CA TRP A 161 -3.80 57.82 6.62
C TRP A 161 -3.83 58.42 5.22
N VAL A 162 -4.24 59.68 5.05
CA VAL A 162 -4.26 60.36 3.75
C VAL A 162 -2.87 60.36 3.09
N GLN A 163 -1.81 60.61 3.85
CA GLN A 163 -0.42 60.57 3.35
C GLN A 163 0.01 59.14 3.00
N TYR A 164 -0.47 58.15 3.76
CA TYR A 164 -0.18 56.74 3.54
C TYR A 164 -0.85 56.15 2.29
N ILE A 165 -1.95 56.74 1.80
CA ILE A 165 -2.61 56.29 0.56
C ILE A 165 -1.63 56.30 -0.63
N ASP A 166 -0.81 57.34 -0.74
CA ASP A 166 0.11 57.49 -1.87
C ASP A 166 1.25 56.47 -1.83
N THR A 167 1.74 56.13 -0.63
CA THR A 167 2.73 55.06 -0.45
C THR A 167 2.14 53.68 -0.76
N ALA A 168 0.93 53.39 -0.27
CA ALA A 168 0.25 52.13 -0.55
C ALA A 168 -0.06 51.97 -2.06
N LYS A 169 -0.39 53.07 -2.74
CA LYS A 169 -0.62 53.08 -4.19
C LYS A 169 0.66 52.80 -4.99
N ALA A 170 1.84 53.17 -4.49
CA ALA A 170 3.11 52.83 -5.12
C ALA A 170 3.31 51.30 -5.18
N GLY A 171 2.77 50.54 -4.22
CA GLY A 171 2.75 49.07 -4.25
C GLY A 171 2.07 48.47 -5.49
N LEU A 172 1.11 49.17 -6.11
CA LEU A 172 0.46 48.74 -7.36
C LEU A 172 1.38 48.83 -8.59
N GLN A 173 2.51 49.54 -8.49
CA GLN A 173 3.52 49.60 -9.55
C GLN A 173 4.50 48.42 -9.50
N ALA A 174 4.40 47.57 -8.48
CA ALA A 174 5.21 46.37 -8.41
C ALA A 174 4.78 45.36 -9.49
N THR A 175 5.72 44.50 -9.90
CA THR A 175 5.46 43.43 -10.87
C THR A 175 4.51 42.39 -10.28
N LEU A 176 3.80 41.63 -11.12
CA LEU A 176 2.77 40.69 -10.66
C LEU A 176 3.35 39.46 -9.96
N ILE A 177 4.53 39.00 -10.40
CA ILE A 177 5.15 37.74 -9.93
C ILE A 177 6.60 38.02 -9.53
N ILE A 178 6.99 37.53 -8.34
CA ILE A 178 8.38 37.53 -7.87
C ILE A 178 8.84 36.08 -7.69
N ARG A 179 10.11 35.83 -8.03
CA ARG A 179 10.80 34.58 -7.72
C ARG A 179 11.56 34.75 -6.40
N HIS A 180 11.22 33.93 -5.40
CA HIS A 180 11.92 33.98 -4.11
C HIS A 180 13.40 33.58 -4.30
N PRO A 181 14.37 34.35 -3.78
CA PRO A 181 15.80 34.14 -4.04
C PRO A 181 16.36 32.84 -3.44
N GLU A 182 15.73 32.29 -2.40
CA GLU A 182 16.22 31.05 -1.75
C GLU A 182 15.52 29.79 -2.26
N ASP A 183 14.22 29.84 -2.52
CA ASP A 183 13.42 28.66 -2.89
C ASP A 183 13.20 28.53 -4.39
N ASN A 184 13.54 29.57 -5.18
CA ASN A 184 13.19 29.67 -6.60
C ASN A 184 11.68 29.55 -6.93
N VAL A 185 10.81 29.53 -5.90
CA VAL A 185 9.36 29.46 -6.05
C VAL A 185 8.80 30.81 -6.47
N LEU A 186 7.82 30.77 -7.36
CA LEU A 186 7.11 31.94 -7.86
C LEU A 186 5.97 32.28 -6.89
N TYR A 187 5.95 33.53 -6.41
CA TYR A 187 4.89 34.07 -5.58
C TYR A 187 4.22 35.26 -6.27
N VAL A 188 2.92 35.41 -6.02
CA VAL A 188 2.18 36.60 -6.44
C VAL A 188 2.63 37.76 -5.56
N ASN A 189 3.19 38.78 -6.19
CA ASN A 189 3.70 39.96 -5.52
C ASN A 189 2.57 40.96 -5.31
N PHE A 190 1.72 40.69 -4.32
CA PHE A 190 0.64 41.59 -3.91
C PHE A 190 0.93 42.12 -2.51
N ASP A 191 0.99 43.44 -2.39
CA ASP A 191 1.29 44.09 -1.12
C ASP A 191 0.06 44.00 -0.17
N PRO A 192 0.18 43.36 1.01
CA PRO A 192 -0.91 43.31 1.99
C PRO A 192 -1.39 44.70 2.44
N GLU A 193 -0.54 45.72 2.32
CA GLU A 193 -0.88 47.12 2.61
C GLU A 193 -2.05 47.62 1.74
N ILE A 194 -2.21 47.11 0.51
CA ILE A 194 -3.32 47.47 -0.37
C ILE A 194 -4.65 46.89 0.15
N LEU A 195 -4.65 45.65 0.68
CA LEU A 195 -5.86 45.08 1.31
C LEU A 195 -6.22 45.83 2.59
N GLN A 196 -5.20 46.27 3.35
CA GLN A 196 -5.41 47.09 4.53
C GLN A 196 -6.05 48.44 4.15
N LEU A 197 -5.51 49.13 3.15
CA LEU A 197 -6.05 50.39 2.61
C LEU A 197 -7.52 50.24 2.19
N LEU A 198 -7.84 49.18 1.44
CA LEU A 198 -9.21 48.88 1.00
C LEU A 198 -10.17 48.68 2.17
N ARG A 199 -9.72 47.96 3.20
CA ARG A 199 -10.50 47.73 4.41
C ARG A 199 -10.67 49.01 5.22
N GLU A 200 -9.62 49.84 5.32
CA GLU A 200 -9.65 51.14 5.98
C GLU A 200 -10.63 52.08 5.30
N ALA A 201 -10.56 52.21 3.97
CA ALA A 201 -11.48 53.03 3.19
C ALA A 201 -12.95 52.60 3.44
N LYS A 202 -13.28 51.31 3.39
CA LYS A 202 -14.64 50.82 3.70
C LYS A 202 -15.11 51.16 5.12
N CYS A 203 -14.21 51.09 6.10
CA CYS A 203 -14.56 51.39 7.48
C CYS A 203 -14.77 52.89 7.70
N LEU A 204 -13.92 53.73 7.09
CA LEU A 204 -14.03 55.19 7.15
C LEU A 204 -15.30 55.70 6.44
N ASP A 205 -15.66 55.10 5.30
CA ASP A 205 -16.90 55.40 4.57
C ASP A 205 -18.13 55.17 5.47
N ARG A 206 -18.17 53.99 6.12
CA ARG A 206 -19.24 53.62 7.05
C ARG A 206 -19.29 54.51 8.30
N MET A 207 -18.17 55.09 8.70
CA MET A 207 -18.06 56.04 9.80
C MET A 207 -18.50 57.46 9.41
N GLY A 208 -18.85 57.70 8.14
CA GLY A 208 -19.25 59.01 7.62
C GLY A 208 -18.08 59.99 7.48
N ILE A 209 -16.85 59.50 7.36
CA ILE A 209 -15.67 60.32 7.08
C ILE A 209 -15.49 60.40 5.57
N GLU A 210 -15.35 61.60 5.02
CA GLU A 210 -15.10 61.77 3.59
C GLU A 210 -13.75 61.17 3.19
N ILE A 211 -13.77 60.26 2.22
CA ILE A 211 -12.57 59.58 1.73
C ILE A 211 -11.96 60.36 0.57
N PRO A 212 -10.62 60.53 0.52
CA PRO A 212 -9.93 61.07 -0.64
C PRO A 212 -10.25 60.30 -1.93
N GLU A 213 -10.29 61.02 -3.05
CA GLU A 213 -10.64 60.46 -4.36
C GLU A 213 -9.68 59.33 -4.79
N SER A 214 -8.40 59.42 -4.42
CA SER A 214 -7.39 58.38 -4.68
C SER A 214 -7.76 57.02 -4.06
N ALA A 215 -8.25 57.01 -2.82
CA ALA A 215 -8.70 55.80 -2.15
C ALA A 215 -10.06 55.30 -2.69
N LYS A 216 -10.96 56.19 -3.12
CA LYS A 216 -12.22 55.79 -3.77
C LYS A 216 -11.99 55.02 -5.07
N ILE A 217 -11.04 55.47 -5.91
CA ILE A 217 -10.72 54.80 -7.17
C ILE A 217 -10.20 53.38 -6.92
N VAL A 218 -9.31 53.20 -5.94
CA VAL A 218 -8.78 51.89 -5.56
C VAL A 218 -9.89 51.00 -4.98
N LEU A 219 -10.78 51.57 -4.16
CA LEU A 219 -11.93 50.87 -3.60
C LEU A 219 -12.89 50.33 -4.67
N LEU A 220 -13.16 51.10 -5.73
CA LEU A 220 -13.98 50.66 -6.86
C LEU A 220 -13.37 49.49 -7.64
N GLN A 221 -12.04 49.31 -7.56
CA GLN A 221 -11.32 48.25 -8.25
C GLN A 221 -11.03 47.02 -7.36
N GLU A 222 -11.50 47.00 -6.11
CA GLU A 222 -11.22 45.93 -5.15
C GLU A 222 -11.53 44.53 -5.68
N GLU A 223 -12.71 44.34 -6.28
CA GLU A 223 -13.12 43.03 -6.79
C GLU A 223 -12.18 42.55 -7.89
N LYS A 224 -11.71 43.46 -8.76
CA LYS A 224 -10.77 43.14 -9.84
C LYS A 224 -9.44 42.68 -9.27
N PHE A 225 -8.86 43.42 -8.32
CA PHE A 225 -7.59 43.04 -7.69
C PHE A 225 -7.67 41.72 -6.95
N LYS A 226 -8.75 41.48 -6.21
CA LYS A 226 -8.97 40.20 -5.51
C LYS A 226 -9.10 39.03 -6.48
N ASN A 227 -9.84 39.21 -7.57
CA ASN A 227 -9.97 38.18 -8.59
C ASN A 227 -8.62 37.88 -9.25
N TYR A 228 -7.88 38.92 -9.67
CA TYR A 228 -6.55 38.74 -10.26
C TYR A 228 -5.56 38.07 -9.29
N TYR A 229 -5.58 38.46 -8.01
CA TYR A 229 -4.74 37.83 -6.99
C TYR A 229 -5.06 36.35 -6.83
N ASN A 230 -6.34 36.01 -6.64
CA ASN A 230 -6.77 34.62 -6.43
C ASN A 230 -6.48 33.75 -7.66
N GLU A 231 -6.72 34.27 -8.87
CA GLU A 231 -6.50 33.53 -10.12
C GLU A 231 -5.01 33.33 -10.43
N LEU A 232 -4.17 34.34 -10.20
CA LEU A 232 -2.72 34.20 -10.35
C LEU A 232 -2.15 33.25 -9.28
N GLN A 233 -2.65 33.33 -8.05
CA GLN A 233 -2.26 32.41 -6.98
C GLN A 233 -2.64 30.97 -7.34
N PHE A 234 -3.85 30.78 -7.85
CA PHE A 234 -4.30 29.48 -8.36
C PHE A 234 -3.39 29.00 -9.50
N ALA A 235 -3.12 29.82 -10.52
CA ALA A 235 -2.25 29.46 -11.64
C ALA A 235 -0.84 29.05 -11.21
N LEU A 236 -0.23 29.75 -10.26
CA LEU A 236 1.09 29.39 -9.72
C LEU A 236 1.05 28.10 -8.89
N SER A 237 0.01 27.89 -8.09
CA SER A 237 -0.17 26.65 -7.34
C SER A 237 -0.39 25.45 -8.26
N GLU A 238 -1.12 25.64 -9.36
CA GLU A 238 -1.35 24.60 -10.37
C GLU A 238 -0.07 24.28 -11.14
N TYR A 239 0.75 25.28 -11.44
CA TYR A 239 2.08 25.06 -12.02
C TYR A 239 2.94 24.17 -11.12
N ASP A 240 3.04 24.47 -9.83
CA ASP A 240 3.80 23.67 -8.87
C ASP A 240 3.23 22.24 -8.72
N ARG A 241 1.90 22.10 -8.72
CA ARG A 241 1.22 20.80 -8.76
C ARG A 241 1.56 20.01 -10.02
N ILE A 242 1.62 20.64 -11.18
CA ILE A 242 1.96 19.96 -12.44
C ILE A 242 3.43 19.51 -12.42
N VAL A 243 4.34 20.35 -11.92
CA VAL A 243 5.77 20.02 -11.79
C VAL A 243 5.98 18.81 -10.86
N THR A 244 5.25 18.73 -9.74
CA THR A 244 5.33 17.59 -8.81
C THR A 244 4.74 16.29 -9.37
N LYS A 245 3.80 16.35 -10.33
CA LYS A 245 3.24 15.17 -11.01
C LYS A 245 4.21 14.51 -12.00
N VAL A 246 5.32 15.14 -12.33
CA VAL A 246 6.21 14.68 -13.41
C VAL A 246 7.12 13.57 -12.92
N ILE A 247 7.12 12.45 -13.65
CA ILE A 247 7.99 11.31 -13.35
C ILE A 247 9.46 11.72 -13.60
N PRO A 248 10.40 11.40 -12.69
CA PRO A 248 11.79 11.83 -12.80
C PRO A 248 12.48 11.42 -14.11
N VAL A 249 12.12 10.27 -14.67
CA VAL A 249 12.69 9.73 -15.92
C VAL A 249 12.31 10.60 -17.13
N THR A 250 11.13 11.22 -17.11
CA THR A 250 10.65 12.13 -18.17
C THR A 250 10.98 13.60 -17.90
N ALA A 251 11.49 13.94 -16.71
CA ALA A 251 11.71 15.33 -16.31
C ALA A 251 12.72 16.06 -17.20
N MET A 252 13.79 15.39 -17.62
CA MET A 252 14.77 15.98 -18.56
C MET A 252 14.13 16.27 -19.92
N LEU A 253 13.36 15.31 -20.44
CA LEU A 253 12.68 15.43 -21.72
C LEU A 253 11.61 16.54 -21.72
N LEU A 254 10.97 16.78 -20.56
CA LEU A 254 9.96 17.81 -20.39
C LEU A 254 10.52 19.22 -20.10
N ARG A 255 11.84 19.35 -19.92
CA ARG A 255 12.48 20.63 -19.61
C ARG A 255 12.19 21.75 -20.64
N PRO A 256 12.20 21.50 -21.96
CA PRO A 256 11.79 22.51 -22.94
C PRO A 256 10.35 23.00 -22.76
N HIS A 257 9.44 22.11 -22.34
CA HIS A 257 8.03 22.46 -22.10
C HIS A 257 7.85 23.29 -20.83
N PHE A 258 8.65 23.04 -19.80
CA PHE A 258 8.69 23.92 -18.62
C PHE A 258 9.27 25.30 -18.96
N ASN A 259 10.31 25.34 -19.80
CA ASN A 259 10.87 26.61 -20.29
C ASN A 259 9.84 27.40 -21.11
N ASP A 260 8.95 26.73 -21.86
CA ASP A 260 7.83 27.37 -22.57
C ASP A 260 6.85 28.03 -21.61
N MET A 261 6.49 27.34 -20.54
CA MET A 261 5.65 27.94 -19.50
C MET A 261 6.35 29.06 -18.74
N GLU A 262 7.64 28.92 -18.42
CA GLU A 262 8.42 30.00 -17.82
C GLU A 262 8.50 31.23 -18.74
N PHE A 263 8.64 31.03 -20.06
CA PHE A 263 8.62 32.12 -21.03
C PHE A 263 7.27 32.84 -21.04
N LYS A 264 6.16 32.10 -20.97
CA LYS A 264 4.81 32.69 -20.83
C LYS A 264 4.62 33.39 -19.49
N LEU A 265 5.34 33.01 -18.44
CA LEU A 265 5.31 33.66 -17.14
C LEU A 265 6.20 34.92 -17.07
N ARG A 266 7.26 35.04 -17.88
CA ARG A 266 8.19 36.18 -17.87
C ARG A 266 7.54 37.58 -17.95
N PRO A 267 6.51 37.83 -18.78
CA PRO A 267 5.86 39.15 -18.82
C PRO A 267 5.32 39.59 -17.45
N GLY A 268 4.81 38.68 -16.62
CA GLY A 268 4.36 38.97 -15.26
C GLY A 268 5.49 39.25 -14.26
N MET A 269 6.71 38.85 -14.58
CA MET A 269 7.89 39.06 -13.74
C MET A 269 8.61 40.37 -14.02
N ILE A 270 8.54 40.88 -15.26
CA ILE A 270 9.40 41.98 -15.73
C ILE A 270 8.59 43.20 -16.15
N THR A 271 7.50 43.02 -16.91
CA THR A 271 6.85 44.12 -17.63
C THR A 271 5.46 44.49 -17.10
N LEU A 272 4.69 43.51 -16.63
CA LEU A 272 3.33 43.74 -16.16
C LEU A 272 3.32 44.10 -14.67
N THR A 273 2.58 45.15 -14.36
CA THR A 273 2.29 45.66 -13.02
C THR A 273 0.79 45.60 -12.74
N TRP A 274 0.36 45.76 -11.48
CA TRP A 274 -1.07 45.73 -11.10
C TRP A 274 -1.92 46.83 -11.75
N THR A 275 -1.30 47.90 -12.25
CA THR A 275 -1.98 48.97 -13.00
C THR A 275 -2.11 48.71 -14.50
N SER A 276 -1.54 47.60 -14.99
CA SER A 276 -1.53 47.28 -16.42
C SER A 276 -2.93 46.87 -16.92
N MET A 277 -3.33 47.37 -18.09
CA MET A 277 -4.64 47.03 -18.68
C MET A 277 -4.69 45.61 -19.25
N ASN A 278 -3.55 44.97 -19.52
CA ASN A 278 -3.47 43.70 -20.25
C ASN A 278 -3.40 42.46 -19.34
N ILE A 279 -3.72 42.58 -18.05
CA ILE A 279 -3.62 41.48 -17.08
C ILE A 279 -4.58 40.34 -17.44
N GLU A 280 -5.77 40.65 -17.96
CA GLU A 280 -6.78 39.64 -18.31
C GLU A 280 -6.35 38.76 -19.49
N ALA A 281 -5.77 39.35 -20.54
CA ALA A 281 -5.24 38.57 -21.66
C ALA A 281 -4.04 37.72 -21.25
N TYR A 282 -3.15 38.27 -20.41
CA TYR A 282 -2.03 37.54 -19.82
C TYR A 282 -2.50 36.35 -18.98
N ARG A 283 -3.53 36.54 -18.14
CA ARG A 283 -4.14 35.45 -17.36
C ARG A 283 -4.67 34.34 -18.26
N ASN A 284 -5.46 34.69 -19.28
CA ASN A 284 -6.03 33.70 -20.18
C ASN A 284 -4.93 32.95 -20.95
N HIS A 285 -3.82 33.63 -21.29
CA HIS A 285 -2.66 33.01 -21.90
C HIS A 285 -1.96 32.01 -20.97
N ILE A 286 -1.74 32.36 -19.69
CA ILE A 286 -1.18 31.43 -18.70
C ILE A 286 -2.11 30.24 -18.49
N HIS A 287 -3.41 30.48 -18.29
CA HIS A 287 -4.38 29.41 -18.02
C HIS A 287 -4.45 28.41 -19.18
N THR A 288 -4.49 28.90 -20.42
CA THR A 288 -4.46 28.05 -21.62
C THR A 288 -3.14 27.28 -21.72
N GLY A 289 -2.01 27.92 -21.39
CA GLY A 289 -0.70 27.27 -21.37
C GLY A 289 -0.62 26.16 -20.30
N LEU A 290 -1.09 26.43 -19.09
CA LEU A 290 -1.13 25.47 -17.98
C LEU A 290 -2.04 24.29 -18.29
N GLN A 291 -3.22 24.54 -18.87
CA GLN A 291 -4.15 23.48 -19.26
C GLN A 291 -3.50 22.53 -20.28
N ARG A 292 -2.83 23.07 -21.31
CA ARG A 292 -2.12 22.24 -22.30
C ARG A 292 -0.97 21.45 -21.69
N LEU A 293 -0.21 22.07 -20.77
CA LEU A 293 0.87 21.37 -20.06
C LEU A 293 0.30 20.26 -19.16
N GLU A 294 -0.81 20.51 -18.47
CA GLU A 294 -1.47 19.51 -17.64
C GLU A 294 -1.99 18.34 -18.47
N GLU A 295 -2.64 18.60 -19.60
CA GLU A 295 -3.08 17.57 -20.54
C GLU A 295 -1.90 16.74 -21.03
N LEU A 296 -0.77 17.37 -21.38
CA LEU A 296 0.45 16.69 -21.79
C LEU A 296 1.00 15.78 -20.68
N VAL A 297 1.20 16.31 -19.48
CA VAL A 297 1.76 15.55 -18.34
C VAL A 297 0.83 14.41 -17.94
N THR A 298 -0.48 14.63 -17.93
CA THR A 298 -1.48 13.61 -17.61
C THR A 298 -1.46 12.49 -18.66
N ASN A 299 -1.42 12.83 -19.94
CA ASN A 299 -1.34 11.83 -21.02
C ASN A 299 -0.03 11.02 -20.96
N ILE A 300 1.11 11.67 -20.67
CA ILE A 300 2.40 10.99 -20.50
C ILE A 300 2.34 9.99 -19.34
N ASN A 301 1.84 10.44 -18.19
CA ASN A 301 1.73 9.59 -17.01
C ASN A 301 0.77 8.42 -17.25
N ASP A 302 -0.37 8.65 -17.92
CA ASP A 302 -1.32 7.60 -18.27
C ASP A 302 -0.71 6.55 -19.20
N ILE A 303 0.02 6.96 -20.24
CA ILE A 303 0.73 6.04 -21.14
C ILE A 303 1.77 5.21 -20.38
N ILE A 304 2.57 5.86 -19.52
CA ILE A 304 3.60 5.16 -18.74
C ILE A 304 2.95 4.15 -17.79
N GLU A 305 1.95 4.55 -17.01
CA GLU A 305 1.34 3.67 -16.01
C GLU A 305 0.53 2.54 -16.68
N ASN A 306 -0.34 2.87 -17.63
CA ASN A 306 -1.31 1.92 -18.16
C ASN A 306 -0.80 1.11 -19.35
N ARG A 307 -0.01 1.70 -20.25
CA ARG A 307 0.46 1.02 -21.46
C ARG A 307 1.86 0.42 -21.29
N VAL A 308 2.73 1.04 -20.48
CA VAL A 308 4.10 0.56 -20.26
C VAL A 308 4.20 -0.29 -18.99
N GLU A 309 3.98 0.27 -17.80
CA GLU A 309 4.20 -0.43 -16.53
C GLU A 309 3.27 -1.61 -16.31
N LYS A 310 1.96 -1.48 -16.56
CA LYS A 310 1.03 -2.61 -16.43
C LYS A 310 1.40 -3.76 -17.36
N ASN A 311 1.77 -3.47 -18.61
CA ASN A 311 2.21 -4.48 -19.56
C ASN A 311 3.55 -5.11 -19.15
N LEU A 312 4.52 -4.33 -18.65
CA LEU A 312 5.77 -4.86 -18.08
C LEU A 312 5.52 -5.79 -16.89
N ARG A 313 4.56 -5.45 -16.01
CA ARG A 313 4.16 -6.32 -14.88
C ARG A 313 3.52 -7.62 -15.37
N ILE A 314 2.73 -7.58 -16.44
CA ILE A 314 2.16 -8.78 -17.06
C ILE A 314 3.31 -9.66 -17.59
N VAL A 315 4.22 -9.09 -18.40
CA VAL A 315 5.40 -9.78 -18.94
C VAL A 315 6.24 -10.43 -17.84
N SER A 316 6.46 -9.74 -16.72
CA SER A 316 7.23 -10.25 -15.59
C SER A 316 6.56 -11.42 -14.85
N LYS A 317 5.21 -11.46 -14.86
CA LYS A 317 4.40 -12.46 -14.15
C LYS A 317 3.98 -13.65 -15.01
N THR A 318 4.06 -13.56 -16.33
CA THR A 318 3.74 -14.69 -17.20
C THR A 318 4.66 -15.86 -16.88
N MET A 319 4.09 -17.05 -16.79
CA MET A 319 4.83 -18.30 -16.63
C MET A 319 4.92 -18.99 -17.98
N LEU A 320 6.14 -19.24 -18.45
CA LEU A 320 6.38 -19.92 -19.74
C LEU A 320 6.07 -21.41 -19.67
N VAL A 321 6.21 -21.99 -18.48
CA VAL A 321 6.07 -23.42 -18.21
C VAL A 321 4.76 -23.65 -17.48
N ASP A 322 4.02 -24.68 -17.89
CA ASP A 322 2.79 -25.11 -17.23
C ASP A 322 3.03 -26.42 -16.46
N LEU A 323 2.89 -26.40 -15.13
CA LEU A 323 3.18 -27.55 -14.27
C LEU A 323 1.97 -27.84 -13.39
N PRO A 324 0.96 -28.56 -13.89
CA PRO A 324 -0.23 -28.87 -13.11
C PRO A 324 0.11 -29.81 -11.94
N ILE A 325 -0.57 -29.61 -10.81
CA ILE A 325 -0.24 -30.23 -9.52
C ILE A 325 -0.86 -31.63 -9.37
N ASP A 326 -1.92 -31.92 -10.14
CA ASP A 326 -2.78 -33.08 -9.92
C ASP A 326 -2.53 -34.26 -10.88
N GLN A 327 -1.66 -34.08 -11.89
CA GLN A 327 -1.43 -35.04 -12.98
C GLN A 327 0.04 -35.45 -13.12
N SER A 328 0.25 -36.73 -13.39
CA SER A 328 1.51 -37.32 -13.85
C SER A 328 1.53 -37.36 -15.39
N PHE A 329 2.70 -37.18 -15.99
CA PHE A 329 2.87 -37.14 -17.44
C PHE A 329 3.85 -38.21 -17.91
N SER A 330 3.61 -38.71 -19.13
CA SER A 330 4.66 -39.37 -19.90
C SER A 330 5.69 -38.34 -20.40
N LEU A 331 6.90 -38.80 -20.75
CA LEU A 331 7.96 -37.90 -21.21
C LEU A 331 7.57 -37.13 -22.48
N ASP A 332 6.98 -37.81 -23.45
CA ASP A 332 6.60 -37.21 -24.74
C ASP A 332 5.43 -36.24 -24.62
N GLU A 333 4.44 -36.58 -23.78
CA GLU A 333 3.33 -35.70 -23.48
C GLU A 333 3.80 -34.45 -22.75
N PHE A 334 4.72 -34.58 -21.79
CA PHE A 334 5.31 -33.45 -21.09
C PHE A 334 6.01 -32.49 -22.07
N VAL A 335 6.89 -33.00 -22.93
CA VAL A 335 7.63 -32.15 -23.88
C VAL A 335 6.67 -31.45 -24.86
N THR A 336 5.64 -32.15 -25.33
CA THR A 336 4.65 -31.60 -26.25
C THR A 336 3.79 -30.52 -25.58
N MET A 337 3.32 -30.77 -24.34
CA MET A 337 2.56 -29.81 -23.56
C MET A 337 3.38 -28.54 -23.29
N GLN A 338 4.64 -28.68 -22.86
CA GLN A 338 5.51 -27.52 -22.63
C GLN A 338 5.76 -26.76 -23.92
N SER A 339 6.06 -27.44 -25.03
CA SER A 339 6.33 -26.77 -26.31
C SER A 339 5.14 -25.93 -26.78
N ASN A 340 3.92 -26.44 -26.62
CA ASN A 340 2.70 -25.72 -26.97
C ASN A 340 2.42 -24.54 -26.05
N ASN A 341 2.60 -24.69 -24.73
CA ASN A 341 2.39 -23.60 -23.78
C ASN A 341 3.44 -22.50 -23.96
N ILE A 342 4.72 -22.87 -24.13
CA ILE A 342 5.82 -21.94 -24.37
C ILE A 342 5.58 -21.15 -25.66
N ARG A 343 5.13 -21.79 -26.75
CA ARG A 343 4.77 -21.09 -27.99
C ARG A 343 3.65 -20.07 -27.78
N ARG A 344 2.60 -20.44 -27.04
CA ARG A 344 1.48 -19.54 -26.73
C ARG A 344 1.93 -18.36 -25.85
N ALA A 345 2.72 -18.64 -24.82
CA ALA A 345 3.25 -17.61 -23.93
C ALA A 345 4.26 -16.70 -24.64
N GLY A 346 5.11 -17.25 -25.52
CA GLY A 346 6.04 -16.50 -26.36
C GLY A 346 5.33 -15.52 -27.29
N ALA A 347 4.26 -15.98 -27.97
CA ALA A 347 3.44 -15.11 -28.81
C ALA A 347 2.78 -13.96 -28.01
N LEU A 348 2.28 -14.26 -26.80
CA LEU A 348 1.75 -13.22 -25.89
C LEU A 348 2.84 -12.22 -25.48
N LEU A 349 4.02 -12.70 -25.10
CA LEU A 349 5.15 -11.86 -24.70
C LEU A 349 5.61 -10.96 -25.85
N GLN A 350 5.68 -11.48 -27.08
CA GLN A 350 6.05 -10.68 -28.23
C GLN A 350 4.98 -9.64 -28.59
N GLY A 351 3.68 -9.99 -28.46
CA GLY A 351 2.60 -9.01 -28.60
C GLY A 351 2.73 -7.87 -27.59
N LYS A 352 3.00 -8.20 -26.32
CA LYS A 352 3.24 -7.21 -25.25
C LYS A 352 4.50 -6.39 -25.45
N ASN A 353 5.57 -6.99 -25.97
CA ASN A 353 6.80 -6.29 -26.33
C ASN A 353 6.52 -5.18 -27.37
N ILE A 354 5.78 -5.49 -28.43
CA ILE A 354 5.40 -4.53 -29.48
C ILE A 354 4.48 -3.44 -28.93
N GLU A 355 3.50 -3.80 -28.09
CA GLU A 355 2.63 -2.81 -27.44
C GLU A 355 3.41 -1.79 -26.60
N ILE A 356 4.42 -2.26 -25.85
CA ILE A 356 5.28 -1.41 -25.02
C ILE A 356 6.17 -0.53 -25.90
N GLU A 357 6.80 -1.10 -26.94
CA GLU A 357 7.63 -0.33 -27.87
C GLU A 357 6.82 0.78 -28.54
N ASN A 358 5.64 0.45 -29.08
CA ASN A 358 4.73 1.43 -29.67
C ASN A 358 4.27 2.48 -28.66
N ALA A 359 4.00 2.10 -27.40
CA ALA A 359 3.62 3.06 -26.36
C ALA A 359 4.74 4.07 -26.03
N VAL A 360 6.00 3.60 -26.01
CA VAL A 360 7.17 4.48 -25.82
C VAL A 360 7.35 5.38 -27.04
N GLU A 361 7.15 4.87 -28.26
CA GLU A 361 7.20 5.70 -29.48
C GLU A 361 6.06 6.72 -29.56
N ASP A 362 4.84 6.35 -29.16
CA ASP A 362 3.71 7.27 -29.06
C ASP A 362 3.97 8.37 -28.03
N LEU A 363 4.53 8.02 -26.87
CA LEU A 363 4.95 8.99 -25.86
C LEU A 363 5.97 9.97 -26.43
N LEU A 364 6.98 9.48 -27.15
CA LEU A 364 7.97 10.34 -27.80
C LEU A 364 7.31 11.24 -28.85
N LYS A 365 6.40 10.71 -29.68
CA LYS A 365 5.65 11.50 -30.66
C LYS A 365 4.82 12.60 -30.02
N ILE A 366 4.09 12.31 -28.94
CA ILE A 366 3.27 13.28 -28.21
C ILE A 366 4.14 14.43 -27.67
N ILE A 367 5.31 14.09 -27.14
CA ILE A 367 6.24 15.08 -26.60
C ILE A 367 6.87 15.93 -27.72
N THR A 368 7.28 15.32 -28.84
CA THR A 368 7.88 16.04 -29.97
C THR A 368 6.87 16.85 -30.79
N GLN A 369 5.62 16.41 -30.88
CA GLN A 369 4.56 17.10 -31.63
C GLN A 369 3.91 18.24 -30.85
N TYR A 370 4.22 18.39 -29.57
CA TYR A 370 3.72 19.50 -28.77
C TYR A 370 4.22 20.85 -29.35
N PRO A 371 3.33 21.81 -29.62
CA PRO A 371 3.72 23.08 -30.21
C PRO A 371 4.47 23.93 -29.17
N LEU A 372 5.80 24.00 -29.32
CA LEU A 372 6.68 24.89 -28.55
C LEU A 372 6.75 26.27 -29.22
N ASP A 373 6.97 27.32 -28.43
CA ASP A 373 7.30 28.65 -28.97
C ASP A 373 8.61 28.58 -29.80
N SER A 374 8.68 29.36 -30.88
CA SER A 374 9.82 29.41 -31.81
C SER A 374 11.16 29.79 -31.16
N HIS A 375 11.14 30.37 -29.97
CA HIS A 375 12.34 30.80 -29.23
C HIS A 375 12.92 29.71 -28.32
N ILE A 376 12.34 28.51 -28.29
CA ILE A 376 12.70 27.45 -27.36
C ILE A 376 13.33 26.29 -28.13
N GLU A 377 14.44 25.79 -27.60
CA GLU A 377 15.11 24.62 -28.16
C GLU A 377 14.16 23.41 -28.17
N SER A 378 14.02 22.79 -29.34
CA SER A 378 13.24 21.57 -29.49
C SER A 378 13.83 20.43 -28.65
N VAL A 379 12.98 19.49 -28.26
CA VAL A 379 13.35 18.28 -27.52
C VAL A 379 14.55 17.57 -28.17
N SER A 380 15.61 17.35 -27.38
CA SER A 380 16.83 16.70 -27.88
C SER A 380 16.57 15.22 -28.24
N ALA A 381 16.92 14.84 -29.47
CA ALA A 381 16.83 13.46 -29.94
C ALA A 381 17.67 12.49 -29.10
N GLU A 382 18.74 12.97 -28.46
CA GLU A 382 19.57 12.15 -27.56
C GLU A 382 18.83 11.76 -26.28
N GLU A 383 18.02 12.66 -25.71
CA GLU A 383 17.25 12.38 -24.50
C GLU A 383 16.08 11.43 -24.80
N ALA A 384 15.46 11.57 -25.96
CA ALA A 384 14.46 10.62 -26.46
C ALA A 384 15.06 9.21 -26.61
N MET A 385 16.28 9.10 -27.17
CA MET A 385 16.99 7.81 -27.25
C MET A 385 17.34 7.24 -25.88
N LYS A 386 17.75 8.08 -24.91
CA LYS A 386 18.00 7.63 -23.53
C LYS A 386 16.73 7.04 -22.90
N LEU A 387 15.56 7.65 -23.11
CA LEU A 387 14.28 7.14 -22.62
C LEU A 387 13.92 5.80 -23.26
N LYS A 388 14.06 5.67 -24.60
CA LYS A 388 13.83 4.41 -25.31
C LYS A 388 14.75 3.30 -24.78
N LYS A 389 16.02 3.61 -24.55
CA LYS A 389 17.00 2.67 -23.97
C LYS A 389 16.67 2.27 -22.53
N HIS A 390 16.18 3.21 -21.72
CA HIS A 390 15.75 2.95 -20.34
C HIS A 390 14.61 1.92 -20.31
N TYR A 391 13.51 2.16 -21.04
CA TYR A 391 12.40 1.21 -21.05
C TYR A 391 12.71 -0.11 -21.75
N ASN A 392 13.61 -0.11 -22.76
CA ASN A 392 14.15 -1.34 -23.33
C ASN A 392 14.87 -2.18 -22.28
N HIS A 393 15.65 -1.54 -21.40
CA HIS A 393 16.30 -2.22 -20.28
C HIS A 393 15.30 -2.79 -19.29
N PHE A 394 14.22 -2.07 -18.97
CA PHE A 394 13.14 -2.60 -18.12
C PHE A 394 12.41 -3.79 -18.75
N MET A 395 12.17 -3.76 -20.06
CA MET A 395 11.61 -4.89 -20.79
C MET A 395 12.52 -6.12 -20.69
N TYR A 396 13.84 -5.93 -20.89
CA TYR A 396 14.82 -6.99 -20.66
C TYR A 396 14.74 -7.55 -19.22
N GLN A 397 14.70 -6.70 -18.19
CA GLN A 397 14.60 -7.16 -16.81
C GLN A 397 13.30 -7.95 -16.55
N ALA A 398 12.18 -7.52 -17.11
CA ALA A 398 10.91 -8.22 -16.99
C ALA A 398 10.96 -9.61 -17.64
N LEU A 399 11.55 -9.71 -18.84
CA LEU A 399 11.78 -10.98 -19.53
C LEU A 399 12.75 -11.90 -18.79
N LEU A 400 13.81 -11.34 -18.21
CA LEU A 400 14.76 -12.08 -17.37
C LEU A 400 14.04 -12.67 -16.16
N HIS A 401 13.21 -11.89 -15.47
CA HIS A 401 12.43 -12.36 -14.33
C HIS A 401 11.42 -13.46 -14.71
N CYS A 402 10.70 -13.28 -15.81
CA CYS A 402 9.78 -14.29 -16.38
C CYS A 402 10.49 -15.62 -16.66
N THR A 403 11.63 -15.57 -17.34
CA THR A 403 12.45 -16.74 -17.69
C THR A 403 12.98 -17.42 -16.42
N LYS A 404 13.54 -16.62 -15.49
CA LYS A 404 14.07 -17.09 -14.21
C LYS A 404 12.99 -17.77 -13.36
N ASN A 405 11.80 -17.19 -13.25
CA ASN A 405 10.70 -17.77 -12.48
C ASN A 405 10.17 -19.06 -13.10
N SER A 406 10.10 -19.11 -14.43
CA SER A 406 9.71 -20.31 -15.18
C SER A 406 10.69 -21.46 -14.94
N LEU A 407 12.00 -21.20 -15.07
CA LEU A 407 13.04 -22.21 -14.79
C LEU A 407 13.10 -22.61 -13.31
N ASN A 408 12.93 -21.65 -12.39
CA ASN A 408 12.88 -21.95 -10.96
C ASN A 408 11.67 -22.79 -10.58
N SER A 409 10.55 -22.68 -11.30
CA SER A 409 9.37 -23.50 -11.06
C SER A 409 9.60 -24.96 -11.47
N ILE A 410 10.26 -25.19 -12.63
CA ILE A 410 10.75 -26.53 -13.01
C ILE A 410 11.70 -27.06 -11.92
N LYS A 411 12.68 -26.25 -11.52
CA LYS A 411 13.66 -26.64 -10.49
C LYS A 411 12.99 -27.01 -9.17
N LYS A 412 12.04 -26.21 -8.67
CA LYS A 412 11.33 -26.49 -7.40
C LYS A 412 10.62 -27.84 -7.45
N ARG A 413 9.98 -28.16 -8.59
CA ARG A 413 9.28 -29.44 -8.78
C ARG A 413 10.26 -30.61 -8.86
N VAL A 414 11.39 -30.46 -9.55
CA VAL A 414 12.43 -31.51 -9.66
C VAL A 414 13.19 -31.72 -8.34
N ALA A 415 13.48 -30.64 -7.62
CA ALA A 415 14.32 -30.64 -6.43
C ALA A 415 13.56 -30.86 -5.11
N SER A 416 12.25 -31.13 -5.16
CA SER A 416 11.42 -31.32 -3.96
C SER A 416 11.99 -32.46 -3.11
N ARG A 417 12.72 -32.09 -2.04
CA ARG A 417 13.22 -33.01 -1.02
C ARG A 417 12.07 -33.25 -0.05
N ALA A 418 11.77 -34.51 0.23
CA ALA A 418 10.69 -34.95 1.13
C ALA A 418 10.88 -34.57 2.63
N GLY A 419 11.62 -33.51 2.95
CA GLY A 419 12.08 -33.20 4.32
C GLY A 419 11.94 -31.75 4.80
N ALA A 420 11.23 -30.86 4.10
CA ALA A 420 11.01 -29.49 4.59
C ALA A 420 9.53 -29.11 4.53
N ASN A 421 8.85 -29.20 5.69
CA ASN A 421 7.60 -28.54 6.06
C ASN A 421 6.70 -28.05 4.91
N SER A 422 5.79 -28.88 4.40
CA SER A 422 4.49 -28.39 3.89
C SER A 422 3.47 -29.50 3.70
N VAL A 423 2.23 -29.15 4.05
CA VAL A 423 1.00 -29.95 4.12
C VAL A 423 0.44 -30.34 2.74
N MET A 424 1.14 -30.05 1.62
CA MET A 424 0.74 -30.47 0.27
C MET A 424 1.74 -31.49 -0.28
N LEU A 425 1.32 -32.76 -0.32
CA LEU A 425 1.91 -33.79 -1.18
C LEU A 425 1.62 -33.40 -2.63
N GLU A 426 2.46 -32.57 -3.23
CA GLU A 426 2.45 -32.38 -4.68
C GLU A 426 2.75 -33.72 -5.36
N ARG A 427 1.89 -34.16 -6.28
CA ARG A 427 2.04 -35.46 -6.93
C ARG A 427 3.34 -35.49 -7.77
N PRO A 428 4.08 -36.62 -7.77
CA PRO A 428 5.27 -36.75 -8.61
C PRO A 428 4.90 -36.60 -10.09
N PHE A 429 5.81 -36.04 -10.85
CA PHE A 429 5.55 -35.48 -12.18
C PHE A 429 5.72 -36.50 -13.31
N PHE A 430 6.67 -37.42 -13.19
CA PHE A 430 6.92 -38.46 -14.19
C PHE A 430 6.56 -39.84 -13.65
N GLU A 431 5.78 -40.58 -14.43
CA GLU A 431 5.57 -42.01 -14.20
C GLU A 431 6.71 -42.80 -14.83
N VAL A 432 7.33 -43.66 -14.03
CA VAL A 432 8.47 -44.48 -14.45
C VAL A 432 8.24 -45.91 -14.00
N ASP A 433 8.33 -46.87 -14.92
CA ASP A 433 8.19 -48.28 -14.60
C ASP A 433 9.53 -48.89 -14.18
N VAL A 434 9.51 -49.69 -13.13
CA VAL A 434 10.66 -50.46 -12.67
C VAL A 434 10.54 -51.87 -13.25
N GLN A 435 11.48 -52.23 -14.12
CA GLN A 435 11.49 -53.53 -14.79
C GLN A 435 12.83 -54.25 -14.62
N LEU A 436 12.78 -55.58 -14.55
CA LEU A 436 13.93 -56.46 -14.58
C LEU A 436 14.37 -56.67 -16.03
N SER A 437 15.50 -56.09 -16.40
CA SER A 437 16.20 -56.37 -17.65
C SER A 437 17.50 -57.10 -17.31
N ILE A 438 17.48 -58.42 -17.33
CA ILE A 438 18.64 -59.25 -16.93
C ILE A 438 19.90 -58.72 -17.63
N PRO A 439 20.97 -58.38 -16.87
CA PRO A 439 21.25 -58.75 -15.48
C PRO A 439 20.83 -57.74 -14.39
N ARG A 440 20.23 -56.58 -14.70
CA ARG A 440 19.98 -55.50 -13.73
C ARG A 440 18.54 -54.98 -13.74
N VAL A 441 18.07 -54.49 -12.60
CA VAL A 441 16.82 -53.71 -12.52
C VAL A 441 17.06 -52.34 -13.14
N GLN A 442 16.24 -51.97 -14.13
CA GLN A 442 16.34 -50.69 -14.83
C GLN A 442 14.99 -49.97 -14.81
N LEU A 443 15.08 -48.65 -15.00
CA LEU A 443 13.92 -47.79 -15.16
C LEU A 443 13.55 -47.67 -16.63
N ASN A 444 12.26 -47.70 -16.91
CA ASN A 444 11.70 -47.42 -18.22
C ASN A 444 10.59 -46.37 -18.07
N PRO A 445 10.79 -45.13 -18.53
CA PRO A 445 11.99 -44.58 -19.20
C PRO A 445 13.21 -44.43 -18.29
N SER A 446 14.40 -44.31 -18.89
CA SER A 446 15.66 -44.17 -18.14
C SER A 446 15.82 -42.77 -17.52
N LEU A 447 16.63 -42.65 -16.47
CA LEU A 447 16.94 -41.34 -15.87
C LEU A 447 17.61 -40.37 -16.86
N ASP A 448 18.37 -40.89 -17.83
CA ASP A 448 19.02 -40.10 -18.87
C ASP A 448 17.98 -39.51 -19.84
N GLU A 449 16.94 -40.27 -20.20
CA GLU A 449 15.81 -39.78 -21.01
C GLU A 449 15.00 -38.70 -20.27
N ILE A 450 14.77 -38.89 -18.97
CA ILE A 450 14.10 -37.89 -18.12
C ILE A 450 14.93 -36.60 -18.05
N GLN A 451 16.25 -36.72 -17.85
CA GLN A 451 17.17 -35.59 -17.85
C GLN A 451 17.16 -34.86 -19.20
N LEU A 452 17.15 -35.62 -20.31
CA LEU A 452 17.07 -35.05 -21.66
C LEU A 452 15.75 -34.29 -21.86
N ALA A 453 14.61 -34.83 -21.40
CA ALA A 453 13.32 -34.16 -21.49
C ALA A 453 13.28 -32.85 -20.68
N ILE A 454 13.80 -32.85 -19.44
CA ILE A 454 13.91 -31.63 -18.62
C ILE A 454 14.84 -30.60 -19.27
N ASN A 455 16.00 -31.04 -19.78
CA ASN A 455 16.94 -30.17 -20.50
C ASN A 455 16.31 -29.58 -21.76
N ARG A 456 15.55 -30.39 -22.51
CA ARG A 456 14.82 -29.94 -23.71
C ARG A 456 13.74 -28.93 -23.34
N ALA A 457 13.01 -29.14 -22.25
CA ALA A 457 12.04 -28.15 -21.75
C ALA A 457 12.73 -26.83 -21.37
N ALA A 458 13.85 -26.88 -20.63
CA ALA A 458 14.64 -25.69 -20.28
C ALA A 458 15.20 -24.97 -21.52
N GLN A 459 15.71 -25.72 -22.51
CA GLN A 459 16.15 -25.16 -23.79
C GLN A 459 15.01 -24.52 -24.57
N THR A 460 13.80 -25.11 -24.54
CA THR A 460 12.62 -24.57 -25.21
C THR A 460 12.16 -23.26 -24.55
N VAL A 461 12.24 -23.18 -23.21
CA VAL A 461 11.99 -21.94 -22.45
C VAL A 461 12.96 -20.85 -22.87
N LEU A 462 14.25 -21.17 -23.00
CA LEU A 462 15.25 -20.21 -23.49
C LEU A 462 15.05 -19.86 -24.98
N ALA A 463 14.61 -20.83 -25.79
CA ALA A 463 14.32 -20.61 -27.21
C ALA A 463 13.14 -19.66 -27.41
N ALA A 464 12.20 -19.55 -26.47
CA ALA A 464 11.14 -18.56 -26.51
C ALA A 464 11.68 -17.13 -26.62
N ALA A 465 12.84 -16.85 -26.02
CA ALA A 465 13.50 -15.55 -26.13
C ALA A 465 14.03 -15.24 -27.54
N LYS A 466 14.16 -16.24 -28.43
CA LYS A 466 14.51 -16.03 -29.86
C LYS A 466 13.35 -15.46 -30.66
N GLU A 467 12.12 -15.60 -30.18
CA GLU A 467 10.95 -15.00 -30.81
C GLU A 467 10.70 -13.55 -30.32
N LEU A 468 11.54 -13.07 -29.39
CA LEU A 468 11.45 -11.75 -28.78
C LEU A 468 12.44 -10.79 -29.43
N PHE A 469 11.94 -9.93 -30.32
CA PHE A 469 12.76 -8.95 -31.05
C PHE A 469 13.16 -7.77 -30.15
N ASP A 470 14.41 -7.31 -30.31
CA ASP A 470 14.89 -6.10 -29.64
C ASP A 470 14.34 -4.83 -30.34
N TRP A 471 14.29 -3.72 -29.62
CA TRP A 471 13.61 -2.51 -30.06
C TRP A 471 14.39 -1.75 -31.14
N GLY A 472 13.68 -0.95 -31.94
CA GLY A 472 14.27 -0.06 -32.95
C GLY A 472 14.62 -0.75 -34.27
N GLN A 473 14.01 -1.89 -34.55
CA GLN A 473 14.29 -2.71 -35.75
C GLN A 473 13.06 -2.88 -36.64
N ASN A 474 12.14 -1.91 -36.61
CA ASN A 474 10.92 -1.95 -37.40
C ASN A 474 11.20 -1.92 -38.90
N ASP A 475 12.27 -1.25 -39.32
CA ASP A 475 12.71 -1.12 -40.73
C ASP A 475 13.57 -2.30 -41.22
N VAL A 476 13.98 -3.19 -40.31
CA VAL A 476 14.82 -4.36 -40.62
C VAL A 476 13.91 -5.55 -40.94
N ALA A 477 14.25 -6.29 -42.00
CA ALA A 477 13.56 -7.53 -42.36
C ALA A 477 13.57 -8.51 -41.17
N LYS A 478 12.46 -9.25 -40.95
CA LYS A 478 12.29 -10.12 -39.78
C LYS A 478 13.44 -11.11 -39.56
N GLU A 479 14.11 -11.50 -40.64
CA GLU A 479 15.20 -12.48 -40.67
C GLU A 479 16.54 -11.92 -40.16
N GLU A 480 16.72 -10.59 -40.18
CA GLU A 480 17.95 -9.91 -39.74
C GLU A 480 17.81 -9.27 -38.34
N ARG A 481 16.64 -9.40 -37.70
CA ARG A 481 16.37 -8.77 -36.40
C ARG A 481 17.13 -9.46 -35.28
N THR A 482 17.79 -8.65 -34.45
CA THR A 482 18.38 -9.13 -33.20
C THR A 482 17.30 -9.35 -32.14
N THR A 483 17.57 -10.27 -31.22
CA THR A 483 16.60 -10.72 -30.22
C THR A 483 17.17 -10.56 -28.82
N PHE A 484 16.29 -10.51 -27.81
CA PHE A 484 16.72 -10.49 -26.41
C PHE A 484 17.44 -11.79 -25.99
N PHE A 485 17.42 -12.83 -26.83
CA PHE A 485 18.02 -14.14 -26.58
C PHE A 485 19.48 -14.08 -26.13
N GLU A 486 20.34 -13.34 -26.83
CA GLU A 486 21.76 -13.27 -26.46
C GLU A 486 21.96 -12.66 -25.07
N ARG A 487 21.18 -11.62 -24.77
CA ARG A 487 21.29 -10.90 -23.51
C ARG A 487 20.79 -11.75 -22.34
N ILE A 488 19.68 -12.48 -22.54
CA ILE A 488 19.08 -13.36 -21.52
C ILE A 488 19.96 -14.61 -21.29
N THR A 489 20.50 -15.22 -22.34
CA THR A 489 21.30 -16.46 -22.22
C THR A 489 22.69 -16.23 -21.62
N LYS A 490 23.28 -15.04 -21.81
CA LYS A 490 24.55 -14.63 -21.19
C LYS A 490 24.39 -14.20 -19.73
N ASP A 491 23.16 -14.04 -19.24
CA ASP A 491 22.90 -13.59 -17.88
C ASP A 491 23.32 -14.64 -16.85
N ILE A 492 24.13 -14.21 -15.88
CA ILE A 492 24.72 -15.08 -14.84
C ILE A 492 23.62 -15.77 -14.01
N GLU A 493 22.48 -15.11 -13.79
CA GLU A 493 21.40 -15.68 -13.00
C GLU A 493 20.74 -16.86 -13.72
N ILE A 494 20.52 -16.76 -15.03
CA ILE A 494 19.95 -17.84 -15.84
C ILE A 494 20.92 -19.03 -15.88
N VAL A 495 22.21 -18.76 -16.13
CA VAL A 495 23.26 -19.80 -16.11
C VAL A 495 23.28 -20.52 -14.76
N ARG A 496 23.23 -19.79 -13.64
CA ARG A 496 23.16 -20.38 -12.29
C ARG A 496 21.92 -21.25 -12.10
N VAL A 497 20.74 -20.81 -12.56
CA VAL A 497 19.50 -21.59 -12.42
C VAL A 497 19.58 -22.89 -13.23
N VAL A 498 20.09 -22.84 -14.47
CA VAL A 498 20.27 -24.04 -15.32
C VAL A 498 21.27 -25.01 -14.69
N LEU A 499 22.40 -24.53 -14.16
CA LEU A 499 23.38 -25.39 -13.46
C LEU A 499 22.76 -26.07 -12.23
N LEU A 500 21.98 -25.33 -11.44
CA LEU A 500 21.30 -25.87 -10.27
C LEU A 500 20.19 -26.86 -10.64
N LEU A 501 19.52 -26.67 -11.78
CA LEU A 501 18.54 -27.62 -12.30
C LEU A 501 19.22 -28.96 -12.65
N THR A 502 20.31 -28.92 -13.41
CA THR A 502 21.08 -30.13 -13.76
C THR A 502 21.63 -30.83 -12.51
N GLY A 503 22.14 -30.07 -11.54
CA GLY A 503 22.60 -30.62 -10.25
C GLY A 503 21.47 -31.27 -9.43
N SER A 504 20.24 -30.76 -9.54
CA SER A 504 19.07 -31.34 -8.84
C SER A 504 18.68 -32.70 -9.44
N VAL A 505 18.75 -32.85 -10.77
CA VAL A 505 18.53 -34.13 -11.46
C VAL A 505 19.59 -35.17 -11.05
N GLN A 506 20.85 -34.75 -10.90
CA GLN A 506 21.90 -35.64 -10.42
C GLN A 506 21.67 -36.10 -8.97
N GLY A 507 21.18 -35.20 -8.10
CA GLY A 507 20.79 -35.57 -6.73
C GLY A 507 19.68 -36.62 -6.71
N LEU A 508 18.67 -36.47 -7.56
CA LEU A 508 17.61 -37.45 -7.75
C LEU A 508 18.16 -38.81 -8.25
N ARG A 509 19.11 -38.79 -9.18
CA ARG A 509 19.76 -40.01 -9.69
C ARG A 509 20.42 -40.82 -8.58
N ASN A 510 21.10 -40.17 -7.64
CA ASN A 510 21.74 -40.87 -6.53
C ASN A 510 20.69 -41.57 -5.65
N THR A 511 19.60 -40.89 -5.28
CA THR A 511 18.52 -41.47 -4.46
C THR A 511 17.80 -42.62 -5.15
N VAL A 512 17.59 -42.52 -6.47
CA VAL A 512 16.98 -43.59 -7.26
C VAL A 512 17.92 -44.78 -7.37
N THR A 513 19.22 -44.54 -7.55
CA THR A 513 20.21 -45.63 -7.60
C THR A 513 20.25 -46.38 -6.28
N GLU A 514 20.26 -45.68 -5.15
CA GLU A 514 20.19 -46.28 -3.81
C GLU A 514 18.92 -47.14 -3.63
N TYR A 515 17.77 -46.66 -4.12
CA TYR A 515 16.54 -47.46 -4.11
C TYR A 515 16.63 -48.70 -5.02
N LEU A 516 17.18 -48.58 -6.22
CA LEU A 516 17.39 -49.72 -7.13
C LEU A 516 18.36 -50.75 -6.54
N GLU A 517 19.35 -50.31 -5.76
CA GLU A 517 20.28 -51.20 -5.06
C GLU A 517 19.60 -52.05 -3.98
N SER A 518 18.49 -51.60 -3.39
CA SER A 518 17.72 -52.42 -2.44
C SER A 518 17.21 -53.72 -3.08
N PHE A 519 16.94 -53.73 -4.38
CA PHE A 519 16.51 -54.94 -5.09
C PHE A 519 17.64 -55.95 -5.32
N LYS A 520 18.92 -55.56 -5.17
CA LYS A 520 20.06 -56.50 -5.25
C LYS A 520 19.98 -57.62 -4.21
N GLN A 521 19.23 -57.43 -3.11
CA GLN A 521 19.00 -58.50 -2.13
C GLN A 521 18.33 -59.76 -2.75
N HIS A 522 17.59 -59.58 -3.86
CA HIS A 522 16.96 -60.67 -4.60
C HIS A 522 17.75 -61.08 -5.85
N GLU A 523 18.97 -60.58 -6.06
CA GLU A 523 19.77 -60.79 -7.29
C GLU A 523 20.04 -62.26 -7.60
N TRP A 524 20.20 -63.08 -6.55
CA TRP A 524 20.37 -64.52 -6.69
C TRP A 524 19.18 -65.20 -7.39
N LEU A 525 17.98 -64.61 -7.35
CA LEU A 525 16.77 -65.17 -7.93
C LEU A 525 16.82 -65.22 -9.47
N TRP A 526 17.50 -64.28 -10.12
CA TRP A 526 17.62 -64.22 -11.59
C TRP A 526 19.05 -64.44 -12.11
N MET A 527 20.08 -64.29 -11.28
CA MET A 527 21.48 -64.48 -11.69
C MET A 527 21.98 -65.93 -11.50
N GLU A 528 21.46 -66.67 -10.53
CA GLU A 528 21.90 -68.05 -10.29
C GLU A 528 21.25 -69.04 -11.26
N ASN A 529 22.04 -70.01 -11.72
CA ASN A 529 21.50 -71.12 -12.50
C ASN A 529 20.77 -72.12 -11.58
N LYS A 530 19.47 -72.33 -11.86
CA LYS A 530 18.57 -73.21 -11.12
C LYS A 530 19.11 -74.63 -10.95
N ASP A 531 19.76 -75.19 -11.97
CA ASP A 531 20.30 -76.55 -11.94
C ASP A 531 21.58 -76.65 -11.10
N MET A 532 22.49 -75.68 -11.21
CA MET A 532 23.73 -75.66 -10.40
C MET A 532 23.44 -75.47 -8.90
N SER A 533 22.49 -74.60 -8.54
CA SER A 533 22.11 -74.40 -7.14
C SER A 533 21.39 -75.63 -6.57
N TYR A 534 20.67 -76.37 -7.41
CA TYR A 534 20.09 -77.67 -7.03
C TYR A 534 21.15 -78.76 -6.84
N GLU A 535 22.14 -78.87 -7.73
CA GLU A 535 23.26 -79.81 -7.57
C GLU A 535 24.09 -79.52 -6.32
N ASN A 536 24.35 -78.25 -6.03
CA ASN A 536 25.04 -77.84 -4.80
C ASN A 536 24.22 -78.16 -3.54
N PHE A 537 22.89 -78.12 -3.64
CA PHE A 537 22.01 -78.56 -2.57
C PHE A 537 22.06 -80.08 -2.37
N LEU A 538 22.04 -80.86 -3.45
CA LEU A 538 22.17 -82.33 -3.40
C LEU A 538 23.51 -82.79 -2.83
N LYS A 539 24.62 -82.10 -3.14
CA LYS A 539 25.96 -82.41 -2.60
C LYS A 539 26.02 -82.36 -1.07
N LYS A 540 25.09 -81.65 -0.42
CA LYS A 540 25.01 -81.57 1.05
C LYS A 540 24.29 -82.78 1.69
N ASN A 541 23.87 -83.78 0.91
CA ASN A 541 23.04 -84.90 1.36
C ASN A 541 21.82 -84.44 2.20
N PRO A 542 20.92 -83.64 1.61
CA PRO A 542 19.82 -83.01 2.34
C PRO A 542 18.77 -84.05 2.79
N GLU A 543 18.23 -83.85 3.99
CA GLU A 543 17.08 -84.61 4.49
C GLU A 543 15.75 -83.99 4.01
N LEU A 544 14.63 -84.72 4.15
CA LEU A 544 13.31 -84.23 3.74
C LEU A 544 12.93 -82.90 4.45
N GLN A 545 13.34 -82.74 5.71
CA GLN A 545 13.15 -81.50 6.47
C GLN A 545 13.90 -80.30 5.86
N ASP A 546 15.02 -80.54 5.19
CA ASP A 546 15.78 -79.48 4.51
C ASP A 546 15.10 -79.04 3.23
N PHE A 547 14.49 -79.98 2.49
CA PHE A 547 13.61 -79.65 1.36
C PHE A 547 12.39 -78.84 1.81
N GLU A 548 11.75 -79.23 2.91
CA GLU A 548 10.63 -78.49 3.48
C GLU A 548 11.04 -77.06 3.89
N ARG A 549 12.17 -76.90 4.59
CA ARG A 549 12.72 -75.59 4.94
C ARG A 549 13.03 -74.75 3.70
N LYS A 550 13.59 -75.34 2.65
CA LYS A 550 13.90 -74.62 1.41
C LYS A 550 12.63 -74.22 0.65
N LEU A 551 11.61 -75.08 0.58
CA LEU A 551 10.31 -74.75 -0.02
C LEU A 551 9.56 -73.68 0.79
N LYS A 552 9.60 -73.74 2.12
CA LYS A 552 9.08 -72.69 3.00
C LYS A 552 9.80 -71.35 2.78
N SER A 553 11.11 -71.36 2.55
CA SER A 553 11.86 -70.13 2.25
C SER A 553 11.36 -69.43 0.98
N PHE A 554 10.99 -70.18 -0.08
CA PHE A 554 10.41 -69.59 -1.30
C PHE A 554 9.02 -68.98 -1.06
N VAL A 555 8.23 -69.51 -0.13
CA VAL A 555 6.93 -68.92 0.26
C VAL A 555 7.14 -67.60 0.99
N ILE A 556 8.07 -67.54 1.93
CA ILE A 556 8.42 -66.30 2.66
C ILE A 556 8.87 -65.21 1.68
N ILE A 557 9.70 -65.56 0.69
CA ILE A 557 10.15 -64.62 -0.35
C ILE A 557 8.96 -64.11 -1.19
N ASP A 558 7.97 -64.95 -1.49
CA ASP A 558 6.77 -64.50 -2.22
C ASP A 558 5.92 -63.52 -1.40
N GLU A 559 5.81 -63.76 -0.08
CA GLU A 559 5.16 -62.85 0.86
C GLU A 559 5.89 -61.49 0.93
N ASP A 560 7.22 -61.52 1.03
CA ASP A 560 8.07 -60.31 1.04
C ASP A 560 7.92 -59.49 -0.25
N ILE A 561 7.93 -60.14 -1.42
CA ILE A 561 7.71 -59.48 -2.71
C ILE A 561 6.29 -58.88 -2.80
N THR A 562 5.30 -59.56 -2.23
CA THR A 562 3.91 -59.06 -2.18
C THR A 562 3.77 -57.83 -1.31
N ALA A 563 4.48 -57.80 -0.17
CA ALA A 563 4.44 -56.74 0.83
C ALA A 563 5.07 -55.41 0.35
N LEU A 564 5.93 -55.44 -0.68
CA LEU A 564 6.46 -54.22 -1.29
C LEU A 564 5.33 -53.25 -1.69
N PRO A 565 5.50 -51.92 -1.64
CA PRO A 565 4.49 -50.97 -2.12
C PRO A 565 4.36 -51.04 -3.65
N ALA A 566 3.16 -50.85 -4.21
CA ALA A 566 2.92 -50.89 -5.67
C ALA A 566 3.39 -49.63 -6.42
N VAL A 567 3.53 -48.53 -5.69
CA VAL A 567 4.04 -47.25 -6.18
C VAL A 567 4.98 -46.71 -5.11
N HIS A 568 6.17 -46.26 -5.51
CA HIS A 568 7.12 -45.61 -4.63
C HIS A 568 7.48 -44.23 -5.19
N ASN A 569 7.29 -43.17 -4.39
CA ASN A 569 7.50 -41.81 -4.84
C ASN A 569 8.87 -41.31 -4.37
N ILE A 570 9.73 -40.91 -5.30
CA ILE A 570 11.03 -40.30 -5.03
C ILE A 570 11.07 -38.93 -5.70
N GLY A 571 10.89 -37.87 -4.89
CA GLY A 571 10.90 -36.49 -5.38
C GLY A 571 9.90 -36.28 -6.52
N ALA A 572 10.40 -36.02 -7.72
CA ALA A 572 9.61 -35.79 -8.93
C ALA A 572 9.19 -37.06 -9.69
N LEU A 573 9.61 -38.25 -9.25
CA LEU A 573 9.34 -39.52 -9.92
C LEU A 573 8.35 -40.37 -9.13
N SER A 574 7.37 -40.92 -9.83
CA SER A 574 6.52 -42.00 -9.32
C SER A 574 6.99 -43.32 -9.94
N LEU A 575 7.63 -44.15 -9.13
CA LEU A 575 8.14 -45.46 -9.53
C LEU A 575 7.04 -46.49 -9.41
N ASN A 576 6.60 -47.04 -10.54
CA ASN A 576 5.68 -48.16 -10.59
C ASN A 576 6.48 -49.46 -10.42
N THR A 577 6.23 -50.19 -9.35
CA THR A 577 6.93 -51.44 -9.03
C THR A 577 6.11 -52.67 -9.39
N ARG A 578 4.94 -52.50 -10.02
CA ARG A 578 4.05 -53.64 -10.35
C ARG A 578 4.73 -54.63 -11.30
N ASN A 579 5.50 -54.13 -12.27
CA ASN A 579 6.14 -54.98 -13.27
C ASN A 579 7.28 -55.81 -12.66
N ILE A 580 8.22 -55.19 -11.95
CA ILE A 580 9.29 -55.90 -11.22
C ILE A 580 8.73 -56.92 -10.22
N LYS A 581 7.63 -56.61 -9.50
CA LYS A 581 6.97 -57.58 -8.62
C LYS A 581 6.49 -58.81 -9.36
N LEU A 582 5.79 -58.62 -10.49
CA LEU A 582 5.30 -59.74 -11.29
C LEU A 582 6.45 -60.60 -11.81
N GLN A 583 7.55 -59.97 -12.25
CA GLN A 583 8.74 -60.66 -12.74
C GLN A 583 9.45 -61.45 -11.62
N LEU A 584 9.64 -60.86 -10.44
CA LEU A 584 10.23 -61.54 -9.29
C LEU A 584 9.36 -62.70 -8.79
N LYS A 585 8.04 -62.52 -8.73
CA LYS A 585 7.11 -63.61 -8.40
C LYS A 585 7.18 -64.75 -9.40
N HIS A 586 7.26 -64.42 -10.69
CA HIS A 586 7.39 -65.43 -11.74
C HIS A 586 8.68 -66.24 -11.59
N GLU A 587 9.81 -65.58 -11.39
CA GLU A 587 11.09 -66.27 -11.17
C GLU A 587 11.07 -67.13 -9.91
N ASN A 588 10.54 -66.61 -8.79
CA ASN A 588 10.42 -67.37 -7.54
C ASN A 588 9.51 -68.61 -7.70
N ALA A 589 8.41 -68.48 -8.46
CA ALA A 589 7.54 -69.60 -8.79
C ALA A 589 8.29 -70.66 -9.61
N GLN A 590 9.13 -70.26 -10.57
CA GLN A 590 9.97 -71.21 -11.32
C GLN A 590 10.97 -71.94 -10.43
N TRP A 591 11.59 -71.27 -9.45
CA TRP A 591 12.46 -71.90 -8.45
C TRP A 591 11.71 -72.93 -7.61
N LYS A 592 10.53 -72.57 -7.09
CA LYS A 592 9.67 -73.46 -6.32
C LYS A 592 9.25 -74.69 -7.12
N LEU A 593 8.82 -74.49 -8.38
CA LEU A 593 8.44 -75.58 -9.28
C LEU A 593 9.61 -76.52 -9.54
N LYS A 594 10.79 -76.00 -9.86
CA LYS A 594 11.97 -76.84 -10.14
C LYS A 594 12.39 -77.69 -8.94
N TYR A 595 12.42 -77.12 -7.73
CA TYR A 595 12.73 -77.88 -6.51
C TYR A 595 11.65 -78.92 -6.20
N SER A 596 10.38 -78.57 -6.40
CA SER A 596 9.24 -79.50 -6.20
C SER A 596 9.25 -80.65 -7.21
N ASP A 597 9.44 -80.37 -8.50
CA ASP A 597 9.47 -81.38 -9.56
C ASP A 597 10.66 -82.32 -9.40
N ASN A 598 11.83 -81.79 -9.03
CA ASN A 598 13.01 -82.62 -8.79
C ASN A 598 12.83 -83.52 -7.55
N LEU A 599 12.25 -83.01 -6.47
CA LEU A 599 11.91 -83.80 -5.28
C LEU A 599 10.87 -84.88 -5.64
N HIS A 600 9.84 -84.52 -6.40
CA HIS A 600 8.82 -85.46 -6.85
C HIS A 600 9.41 -86.56 -7.74
N ASN A 601 10.32 -86.21 -8.66
CA ASN A 601 11.03 -87.17 -9.49
C ASN A 601 11.95 -88.09 -8.66
N GLN A 602 12.60 -87.57 -7.61
CA GLN A 602 13.41 -88.38 -6.71
C GLN A 602 12.54 -89.35 -5.89
N ALA A 603 11.43 -88.87 -5.33
CA ALA A 603 10.46 -89.68 -4.60
C ALA A 603 9.85 -90.77 -5.51
N ARG A 604 9.49 -90.40 -6.74
CA ARG A 604 8.99 -91.31 -7.76
C ARG A 604 9.99 -92.42 -8.09
N LYS A 605 11.26 -92.08 -8.36
CA LYS A 605 12.31 -93.08 -8.61
C LYS A 605 12.53 -94.02 -7.43
N LYS A 606 12.52 -93.48 -6.19
CA LYS A 606 12.61 -94.30 -4.98
C LYS A 606 11.43 -95.27 -4.89
N MET A 607 10.21 -94.79 -5.10
CA MET A 607 8.99 -95.62 -5.10
C MET A 607 9.00 -96.67 -6.22
N GLU A 608 9.44 -96.32 -7.42
CA GLU A 608 9.60 -97.26 -8.55
C GLU A 608 10.63 -98.34 -8.19
N SER A 609 11.78 -97.97 -7.60
CA SER A 609 12.81 -98.93 -7.18
C SER A 609 12.32 -99.85 -6.05
N LEU A 610 11.53 -99.33 -5.11
CA LEU A 610 10.92 -100.11 -4.03
C LEU A 610 9.85 -101.06 -4.59
N THR A 611 9.05 -100.60 -5.55
CA THR A 611 8.03 -101.41 -6.24
C THR A 611 8.66 -102.52 -7.05
N GLU A 612 9.76 -102.24 -7.76
CA GLU A 612 10.53 -103.22 -8.50
C GLU A 612 11.25 -104.21 -7.56
N TYR A 613 11.74 -103.73 -6.42
CA TYR A 613 12.24 -104.60 -5.35
C TYR A 613 11.15 -105.54 -4.83
N PHE A 614 9.94 -105.03 -4.53
CA PHE A 614 8.80 -105.86 -4.12
C PHE A 614 8.43 -106.88 -5.19
N ARG A 615 8.33 -106.47 -6.45
CA ARG A 615 8.01 -107.36 -7.58
C ARG A 615 9.05 -108.45 -7.74
N SER A 616 10.34 -108.11 -7.70
CA SER A 616 11.43 -109.09 -7.84
C SER A 616 11.49 -110.05 -6.65
N THR A 617 11.27 -109.56 -5.43
CA THR A 617 11.30 -110.35 -4.19
C THR A 617 10.09 -111.27 -4.10
N MET A 618 8.90 -110.78 -4.44
CA MET A 618 7.67 -111.59 -4.53
C MET A 618 7.82 -112.70 -5.59
N GLY A 619 8.44 -112.38 -6.73
CA GLY A 619 8.77 -113.38 -7.75
C GLY A 619 9.72 -114.47 -7.25
N LYS A 620 10.75 -114.10 -6.48
CA LYS A 620 11.70 -115.06 -5.85
C LYS A 620 11.05 -115.90 -4.75
N LEU A 621 10.11 -115.33 -3.98
CA LEU A 621 9.39 -116.02 -2.90
C LEU A 621 8.37 -117.05 -3.44
N ASN A 622 7.76 -116.78 -4.60
CA ASN A 622 6.80 -117.69 -5.27
C ASN A 622 7.45 -118.91 -5.93
N ARG A 623 8.78 -119.08 -5.84
CA ARG A 623 9.47 -120.27 -6.36
C ARG A 623 9.06 -121.50 -5.53
N LYS A 624 8.48 -122.51 -6.20
CA LYS A 624 8.12 -123.79 -5.55
C LYS A 624 9.37 -124.47 -5.00
N VAL A 625 9.31 -124.92 -3.74
CA VAL A 625 10.42 -125.61 -3.06
C VAL A 625 10.36 -127.09 -3.43
N VAL A 626 11.30 -127.53 -4.28
CA VAL A 626 11.34 -128.93 -4.78
C VAL A 626 12.56 -129.70 -4.26
N ASP A 627 13.58 -128.98 -3.76
CA ASP A 627 14.88 -129.50 -3.31
C ASP A 627 15.43 -128.72 -2.09
N LEU A 628 16.39 -129.32 -1.37
CA LEU A 628 17.02 -128.74 -0.17
C LEU A 628 17.77 -127.42 -0.45
N ASP A 629 18.34 -127.25 -1.64
CA ASP A 629 18.99 -125.98 -2.04
C ASP A 629 17.96 -124.87 -2.31
N SER A 630 16.81 -125.20 -2.92
CA SER A 630 15.68 -124.25 -3.02
C SER A 630 15.11 -123.86 -1.66
N LEU A 631 15.06 -124.77 -0.68
CA LEU A 631 14.65 -124.45 0.70
C LEU A 631 15.64 -123.47 1.35
N ARG A 632 16.96 -123.72 1.21
CA ARG A 632 18.01 -122.84 1.73
C ARG A 632 17.96 -121.45 1.10
N PHE A 633 17.69 -121.37 -0.21
CA PHE A 633 17.51 -120.11 -0.93
C PHE A 633 16.31 -119.30 -0.39
N VAL A 634 15.13 -119.94 -0.25
CA VAL A 634 13.92 -119.27 0.26
C VAL A 634 14.08 -118.85 1.73
N MET A 635 14.74 -119.66 2.57
CA MET A 635 15.00 -119.28 3.97
C MET A 635 16.01 -118.13 4.11
N ASN A 636 17.07 -118.09 3.29
CA ASN A 636 17.99 -116.96 3.25
C ASN A 636 17.29 -115.68 2.75
N LEU A 637 16.46 -115.80 1.71
CA LEU A 637 15.66 -114.69 1.20
C LEU A 637 14.67 -114.16 2.26
N LEU A 638 13.98 -115.05 3.00
CA LEU A 638 13.09 -114.65 4.10
C LEU A 638 13.82 -113.91 5.22
N LYS A 639 15.06 -114.33 5.54
CA LYS A 639 15.92 -113.66 6.53
C LYS A 639 16.33 -112.27 6.04
N GLU A 640 16.67 -112.13 4.76
CA GLU A 640 17.01 -110.86 4.12
C GLU A 640 15.81 -109.91 4.04
N VAL A 641 14.62 -110.42 3.69
CA VAL A 641 13.37 -109.64 3.68
C VAL A 641 13.02 -109.14 5.07
N ARG A 642 13.07 -109.99 6.11
CA ARG A 642 12.82 -109.56 7.50
C ARG A 642 13.82 -108.51 7.98
N ALA A 643 15.09 -108.61 7.60
CA ALA A 643 16.10 -107.62 7.94
C ALA A 643 15.82 -106.27 7.27
N ARG A 644 15.30 -106.28 6.04
CA ARG A 644 14.99 -105.08 5.26
C ARG A 644 13.61 -104.49 5.58
N GLU A 645 12.66 -105.28 6.06
CA GLU A 645 11.29 -104.88 6.45
C GLU A 645 11.30 -103.68 7.41
N SER A 646 12.20 -103.67 8.39
CA SER A 646 12.36 -102.56 9.34
C SER A 646 12.82 -101.25 8.66
N GLY A 647 13.61 -101.34 7.58
CA GLY A 647 14.08 -100.17 6.82
C GLY A 647 13.06 -99.70 5.77
N ILE A 648 12.27 -100.61 5.21
CA ILE A 648 11.24 -100.31 4.20
C ILE A 648 10.17 -99.36 4.76
N ASN A 649 9.73 -99.53 6.01
CA ASN A 649 8.80 -98.59 6.64
C ASN A 649 9.39 -97.17 6.82
N MET A 650 10.70 -97.06 7.08
CA MET A 650 11.40 -95.77 7.12
C MET A 650 11.58 -95.14 5.73
N GLU A 651 11.61 -95.94 4.65
CA GLU A 651 11.68 -95.46 3.26
C GLU A 651 10.31 -95.08 2.66
N ILE A 652 9.22 -95.69 3.15
CA ILE A 652 7.84 -95.44 2.70
C ILE A 652 7.24 -94.18 3.36
N ASN A 653 7.42 -94.00 4.67
CA ASN A 653 6.86 -92.87 5.42
C ASN A 653 7.22 -91.46 4.91
N PRO A 654 8.41 -91.17 4.35
CA PRO A 654 8.75 -89.84 3.82
C PRO A 654 8.18 -89.57 2.42
N VAL A 655 7.53 -90.56 1.78
CA VAL A 655 7.04 -90.50 0.39
C VAL A 655 5.50 -90.44 0.33
N LEU A 656 4.81 -90.93 1.36
CA LEU A 656 3.38 -90.71 1.63
C LEU A 656 3.16 -89.34 2.26
#